data_AF-A0A348XDS5-F1
#
_entry.id   AF-A0A348XDS5-F1
#
_cell.length_a   1.000
_cell.length_b   1.000
_cell.length_c   1.000
_cell.angle_alpha   90.00
_cell.angle_beta   90.00
_cell.angle_gamma   90.00
#
_symmetry.space_group_name_H-M   'P 1'
#
loop_
_entity.id
_entity.type
_entity.pdbx_description
1 polymer ?
#
loop_
_entity_poly.entity_id
_entity_poly.type
_entity_poly.pdbx_seq_one_letter_code
_entity_poly.pdbx_strand_id
1 'polypeptide(L)'
;DANERSNASAPGTNDYQSQATISVSVKPSGTTFSIPASRRRTPTFIDAAGNITGPGGPAVLTADDSLSLTDGSGVTITGDGISGPPPVGAPDITVVAGATATIITDGTASFNYGVVTINTGATLTLTGDTTISFEQIVMTSGSTLVLPDSTSLTVTGPCELNGGVGIANYVTIRAAGSGPLSITFQCSFTGDHFRIEDIGTGTVTFDGDTQIDYAIFLDGCLGGVYVQYNDSDDVTWTNLAFHCDCTPTKTTIATGAAGGNVTVDGYAQTIATRWCGGDTTDSETGGAVTWLNATPVRDLVGSVEAAAEGGVTVAWQTIQEAMVAHFRVERQSAAANSAIFTEIGRAFAIAEEFGDADYTFLDRSADPGVAYRYRINVIDTDGTHRWYDLGEATATGKAHPAPRRAQPRADNMPVANSVTVTTPDYQVATYAADTPAQSGTASKAAVFASGLYIVPGSNPVYNFGTQLPRLGDNQSFVFVRGVNDYYTDSNVIWTGLLQTTGAASTGPGLTLDGTLSTAGYIGRHHVESNQSFSPNSDLPAGPNWYYKTRINTESTLSVNVTLPPPTTGTATIRVATRTNSDIAHTLTVRCNDIVIGTADWLGGGHRQIELTCASDVLRSGDNTVTLSTTNAASEHRLDWIEIDTPTELSVGSNGVTIQATEAVFLSLPSSSFAVDVTDFGNEHILPASNGTVAVPAGHLIHVANSAKPLTWSSPTTLVSPSLASVQYIAVAPAAWLGRLQQIVLKRGMRTLLISLEDVNDIYGAGLFGPAGLVGLTQRAQADYLLLGAGTTYDYKNFEGRSTDLGIPTGWIQVREGMAATDDIYSANFTTAVGRLPARSSNELLNMVNKIVEFEPSQRVVLLPDRDDSEGGVNRFSEAQASIQHLVPTVLIETETQDNAAIRRDLIAAIQSGARTVAFQGHAGFQEIGDGFVDVNNASSFPTSAWLLSTCLTGSYFVNTSAPTLARTLLNTPNAGGAMVIASTRFGNADYEHQMITKALEIMAADGGSWGQILQTLKRDLDHETMAVFQLFGDPAMASSASDDPRSISLRSPQGGGLAGANSTVTIEFHLQGEGWWDDTLTISYRRPGAPWLIIRQLSAVPGQSEYSMDWFPPTDGEGYQIKIEVAE
;
A
#
# COMPACT_ATOMS: atom_id res chain seq x y z
N ASP A 1 58.39 17.75 29.71
CA ASP A 1 58.75 18.32 31.02
C ASP A 1 59.00 19.81 30.98
N ALA A 2 59.11 20.39 32.17
CA ALA A 2 58.68 21.74 32.48
C ALA A 2 59.79 22.81 32.41
N ASN A 3 59.32 24.06 32.23
CA ASN A 3 59.79 25.33 32.79
C ASN A 3 61.25 25.84 32.65
N GLU A 4 61.27 27.16 32.38
CA GLU A 4 62.25 28.19 32.79
C GLU A 4 63.61 28.36 32.08
N ARG A 5 63.59 29.31 31.12
CA ARG A 5 64.48 30.48 30.98
C ARG A 5 65.88 30.42 31.65
N SER A 6 66.96 30.57 30.87
CA SER A 6 67.51 31.92 30.52
C SER A 6 68.89 31.93 29.81
N ASN A 7 69.10 33.01 29.03
CA ASN A 7 70.37 33.70 28.71
C ASN A 7 71.54 33.01 27.95
N ALA A 8 71.55 33.23 26.64
CA ALA A 8 72.59 33.88 25.83
C ALA A 8 74.08 33.93 26.30
N SER A 9 74.99 33.43 25.45
CA SER A 9 76.19 34.15 24.96
C SER A 9 76.90 33.35 23.82
N ALA A 10 77.70 34.03 22.99
CA ALA A 10 78.33 33.52 21.76
C ALA A 10 79.89 33.62 21.86
N PRO A 11 80.71 33.58 20.77
CA PRO A 11 81.01 32.45 19.86
C PRO A 11 82.53 32.15 19.67
N GLY A 12 82.88 30.97 19.12
CA GLY A 12 84.21 30.65 18.52
C GLY A 12 85.34 30.21 19.48
N THR A 13 86.36 29.42 19.11
CA THR A 13 86.75 28.78 17.82
C THR A 13 87.75 27.60 18.03
N ASN A 14 87.61 26.56 17.19
CA ASN A 14 88.63 25.67 16.58
C ASN A 14 89.33 24.46 17.31
N ASP A 15 89.17 23.29 16.67
CA ASP A 15 90.13 22.20 16.34
C ASP A 15 90.91 21.39 17.41
N TYR A 16 90.49 20.13 17.68
CA TYR A 16 90.93 18.91 16.94
C TYR A 16 90.30 17.61 17.49
N GLN A 17 89.87 16.74 16.56
CA GLN A 17 89.50 15.30 16.66
C GLN A 17 89.15 14.64 18.02
N SER A 18 87.88 14.24 18.15
CA SER A 18 87.50 12.93 18.72
C SER A 18 86.41 12.30 17.86
N GLN A 19 86.42 10.97 17.70
CA GLN A 19 85.39 10.24 16.96
C GLN A 19 84.06 10.27 17.74
N ALA A 20 83.15 11.16 17.36
CA ALA A 20 81.73 10.99 17.65
C ALA A 20 81.13 10.21 16.49
N THR A 21 80.98 8.89 16.66
CA THR A 21 80.18 8.05 15.76
C THR A 21 78.76 8.61 15.75
N ILE A 22 78.35 9.25 14.65
CA ILE A 22 76.93 9.48 14.41
C ILE A 22 76.34 8.09 14.20
N SER A 23 75.50 7.64 15.13
CA SER A 23 74.70 6.44 14.94
C SER A 23 73.78 6.66 13.76
N VAL A 24 74.18 6.15 12.59
CA VAL A 24 73.29 6.00 11.44
C VAL A 24 72.28 4.95 11.83
N SER A 25 71.11 5.38 12.30
CA SER A 25 69.95 4.50 12.48
C SER A 25 69.49 4.03 11.11
N VAL A 26 70.03 2.90 10.68
CA VAL A 26 69.46 2.10 9.59
C VAL A 26 68.01 1.82 9.97
N LYS A 27 67.07 2.05 9.03
CA LYS A 27 65.67 1.64 9.19
C LYS A 27 65.64 0.13 9.46
N PRO A 28 65.09 -0.35 10.59
CA PRO A 28 64.88 -1.77 10.79
C PRO A 28 63.89 -2.29 9.72
N SER A 29 64.20 -3.44 9.12
CA SER A 29 63.17 -4.29 8.53
C SER A 29 62.12 -4.60 9.61
N GLY A 30 60.82 -4.44 9.32
CA GLY A 30 59.77 -4.59 10.33
C GLY A 30 59.15 -3.28 10.82
N THR A 31 59.22 -2.17 10.08
CA THR A 31 58.79 -0.85 10.61
C THR A 31 57.30 -0.58 10.34
N THR A 32 56.50 -0.47 11.40
CA THR A 32 55.12 0.03 11.34
C THR A 32 55.07 1.56 11.39
N PHE A 33 54.44 2.19 10.40
CA PHE A 33 54.21 3.62 10.28
C PHE A 33 52.76 3.97 10.63
N SER A 34 52.52 4.56 11.80
CA SER A 34 51.20 5.11 12.15
C SER A 34 51.05 6.54 11.60
N ILE A 35 50.03 6.76 10.77
CA ILE A 35 49.82 8.01 10.04
C ILE A 35 48.53 8.69 10.55
N PRO A 36 48.60 9.90 11.14
CA PRO A 36 47.45 10.62 11.68
C PRO A 36 46.95 11.76 10.78
N ALA A 37 45.68 12.18 10.97
CA ALA A 37 45.14 13.43 10.41
C ALA A 37 46.07 14.64 10.71
N SER A 38 46.32 15.45 9.68
CA SER A 38 47.51 16.29 9.60
C SER A 38 47.71 17.38 10.68
N ARG A 39 48.98 17.81 10.83
CA ARG A 39 49.48 19.03 11.52
C ARG A 39 49.63 19.03 13.05
N ARG A 40 50.45 18.13 13.61
CA ARG A 40 51.53 18.52 14.58
C ARG A 40 52.45 17.34 14.93
N ARG A 41 53.76 17.55 14.73
CA ARG A 41 54.86 16.59 14.99
C ARG A 41 54.82 15.33 14.12
N THR A 42 55.47 15.46 12.98
CA THR A 42 56.04 14.38 12.18
C THR A 42 56.79 13.34 13.02
N PRO A 43 56.56 12.02 12.83
CA PRO A 43 57.61 11.03 12.98
C PRO A 43 58.78 11.39 12.06
N THR A 44 60.01 10.97 12.39
CA THR A 44 61.27 11.40 11.74
C THR A 44 61.41 11.04 10.25
N PHE A 45 60.37 10.49 9.63
CA PHE A 45 60.39 9.88 8.30
C PHE A 45 59.24 10.33 7.39
N ILE A 46 58.49 11.38 7.73
CA ILE A 46 57.48 11.97 6.84
C ILE A 46 57.86 13.45 6.62
N ASP A 47 57.74 13.95 5.38
CA ASP A 47 58.04 15.35 5.08
C ASP A 47 56.83 16.28 5.32
N ALA A 48 56.99 17.58 5.05
CA ALA A 48 55.91 18.56 5.25
C ALA A 48 54.77 18.47 4.22
N ALA A 49 54.91 17.63 3.19
CA ALA A 49 53.91 17.35 2.16
C ALA A 49 53.23 15.97 2.34
N GLY A 50 53.72 15.13 3.26
CA GLY A 50 53.17 13.79 3.56
C GLY A 50 53.98 12.63 2.98
N ASN A 51 55.13 12.87 2.36
CA ASN A 51 55.93 11.83 1.70
C ASN A 51 56.83 11.10 2.71
N ILE A 52 56.96 9.78 2.60
CA ILE A 52 57.88 9.00 3.44
C ILE A 52 59.34 9.22 2.97
N THR A 53 60.19 9.79 3.83
CA THR A 53 61.59 10.16 3.51
C THR A 53 62.57 9.70 4.57
N GLY A 54 63.74 9.19 4.15
CA GLY A 54 64.76 8.65 5.05
C GLY A 54 66.02 9.51 5.11
N PRO A 55 66.87 9.35 6.13
CA PRO A 55 68.15 10.06 6.21
C PRO A 55 69.16 9.50 5.18
N GLY A 56 68.98 9.86 3.91
CA GLY A 56 69.86 9.47 2.80
C GLY A 56 69.26 9.58 1.39
N GLY A 57 67.94 9.66 1.25
CA GLY A 57 67.23 9.64 -0.03
C GLY A 57 65.74 9.31 0.13
N PRO A 58 64.97 9.14 -0.97
CA PRO A 58 63.61 8.61 -0.88
C PRO A 58 63.64 7.27 -0.14
N ALA A 59 62.82 7.14 0.92
CA ALA A 59 62.83 5.95 1.76
C ALA A 59 62.02 4.85 1.09
N VAL A 60 62.73 3.80 0.67
CA VAL A 60 62.12 2.60 0.11
C VAL A 60 61.24 1.92 1.16
N LEU A 61 59.95 1.75 0.84
CA LEU A 61 59.09 0.79 1.52
C LEU A 61 59.49 -0.62 1.08
N THR A 62 59.52 -1.56 2.00
CA THR A 62 59.95 -2.94 1.81
C THR A 62 58.87 -3.89 2.29
N ALA A 63 58.95 -5.16 1.89
CA ALA A 63 58.03 -6.23 2.29
C ALA A 63 57.80 -6.33 3.81
N ASP A 64 58.81 -5.98 4.62
CA ASP A 64 58.72 -6.06 6.08
C ASP A 64 58.05 -4.81 6.71
N ASP A 65 57.59 -3.82 5.94
CA ASP A 65 56.99 -2.59 6.48
C ASP A 65 55.46 -2.64 6.48
N SER A 66 54.84 -1.95 7.45
CA SER A 66 53.38 -1.82 7.53
C SER A 66 52.93 -0.37 7.72
N LEU A 67 51.82 0.03 7.11
CA LEU A 67 51.21 1.35 7.24
C LEU A 67 49.89 1.24 8.00
N SER A 68 49.79 1.89 9.16
CA SER A 68 48.55 1.98 9.95
C SER A 68 47.92 3.36 9.75
N LEU A 69 46.76 3.38 9.09
CA LEU A 69 46.06 4.59 8.68
C LEU A 69 44.88 4.86 9.62
N THR A 70 44.86 6.03 10.26
CA THR A 70 43.71 6.49 11.08
C THR A 70 42.80 7.41 10.29
N ASP A 71 41.70 7.88 10.88
CA ASP A 71 40.79 8.79 10.21
C ASP A 71 41.50 10.08 9.73
N GLY A 72 41.14 10.55 8.54
CA GLY A 72 41.74 11.71 7.87
C GLY A 72 43.19 11.50 7.39
N SER A 73 43.65 10.26 7.22
CA SER A 73 45.00 9.97 6.71
C SER A 73 45.11 10.20 5.20
N GLY A 74 46.21 10.83 4.77
CA GLY A 74 46.59 10.94 3.36
C GLY A 74 48.07 10.60 3.17
N VAL A 75 48.36 9.69 2.24
CA VAL A 75 49.73 9.23 1.94
C VAL A 75 49.99 9.39 0.45
N THR A 76 51.09 10.06 0.08
CA THR A 76 51.53 10.16 -1.31
C THR A 76 52.77 9.30 -1.52
N ILE A 77 52.72 8.42 -2.52
CA ILE A 77 53.79 7.51 -2.94
C ILE A 77 54.21 7.93 -4.35
N THR A 78 55.51 8.16 -4.56
CA THR A 78 56.04 8.66 -5.84
C THR A 78 57.17 7.79 -6.37
N GLY A 79 57.18 7.55 -7.69
CA GLY A 79 58.25 6.93 -8.48
C GLY A 79 58.77 5.59 -7.96
N ASP A 80 58.04 4.50 -8.24
CA ASP A 80 58.37 3.09 -7.92
C ASP A 80 58.60 2.75 -6.42
N GLY A 81 58.80 3.74 -5.55
CA GLY A 81 59.31 3.55 -4.18
C GLY A 81 60.72 2.93 -4.10
N ILE A 82 61.26 2.33 -5.17
CA ILE A 82 62.39 1.39 -5.16
C ILE A 82 63.39 1.77 -6.27
N SER A 83 64.51 2.42 -5.91
CA SER A 83 65.66 2.54 -6.83
C SER A 83 66.73 1.50 -6.51
N GLY A 84 66.60 0.31 -7.10
CA GLY A 84 67.50 -0.82 -6.92
C GLY A 84 66.96 -2.09 -7.57
N PRO A 85 67.71 -3.20 -7.60
CA PRO A 85 67.13 -4.50 -7.93
C PRO A 85 66.01 -4.82 -6.93
N PRO A 86 64.88 -5.42 -7.38
CA PRO A 86 63.66 -5.45 -6.59
C PRO A 86 63.86 -6.15 -5.25
N PRO A 87 63.50 -5.52 -4.12
CA PRO A 87 63.13 -6.23 -2.90
C PRO A 87 62.02 -7.21 -3.23
N VAL A 88 62.05 -8.39 -2.61
CA VAL A 88 61.00 -9.39 -2.77
C VAL A 88 59.91 -9.08 -1.73
N GLY A 89 58.71 -8.71 -2.20
CA GLY A 89 57.49 -8.49 -1.40
C GLY A 89 57.09 -7.03 -1.21
N ALA A 90 55.81 -6.83 -0.88
CA ALA A 90 55.13 -5.53 -0.77
C ALA A 90 54.71 -5.19 0.69
N PRO A 91 54.53 -3.90 1.04
CA PRO A 91 54.22 -3.49 2.42
C PRO A 91 52.74 -3.65 2.79
N ASP A 92 52.47 -4.04 4.03
CA ASP A 92 51.11 -4.22 4.57
C ASP A 92 50.41 -2.87 4.81
N ILE A 93 49.09 -2.82 4.60
CA ILE A 93 48.24 -1.66 4.87
C ILE A 93 47.13 -2.06 5.86
N THR A 94 46.95 -1.28 6.93
CA THR A 94 45.84 -1.46 7.88
C THR A 94 45.10 -0.15 8.10
N VAL A 95 43.85 -0.07 7.68
CA VAL A 95 42.95 1.06 7.99
C VAL A 95 42.18 0.74 9.28
N VAL A 96 42.29 1.62 10.28
CA VAL A 96 41.66 1.45 11.60
C VAL A 96 40.12 1.55 11.50
N ALA A 97 39.38 0.84 12.35
CA ALA A 97 37.91 0.84 12.33
C ALA A 97 37.32 2.26 12.36
N GLY A 98 36.32 2.51 11.52
CA GLY A 98 35.65 3.81 11.36
C GLY A 98 36.48 4.92 10.71
N ALA A 99 37.70 4.66 10.24
CA ALA A 99 38.57 5.67 9.64
C ALA A 99 38.35 5.83 8.14
N THR A 100 38.42 7.06 7.63
CA THR A 100 38.61 7.34 6.19
C THR A 100 40.07 7.65 5.89
N ALA A 101 40.67 6.95 4.92
CA ALA A 101 42.07 7.13 4.52
C ALA A 101 42.25 7.13 2.99
N THR A 102 43.26 7.86 2.50
CA THR A 102 43.59 7.94 1.07
C THR A 102 45.07 7.63 0.81
N ILE A 103 45.33 6.78 -0.19
CA ILE A 103 46.67 6.59 -0.78
C ILE A 103 46.65 7.16 -2.21
N ILE A 104 47.68 7.93 -2.53
CA ILE A 104 47.88 8.57 -3.82
C ILE A 104 49.20 8.06 -4.40
N THR A 105 49.16 7.28 -5.47
CA THR A 105 50.34 6.97 -6.29
C THR A 105 50.48 7.99 -7.42
N ASP A 106 51.66 8.15 -8.01
CA ASP A 106 51.88 9.12 -9.10
C ASP A 106 51.65 8.56 -10.51
N GLY A 107 51.22 7.30 -10.64
CA GLY A 107 50.93 6.65 -11.91
C GLY A 107 52.15 6.43 -12.81
N THR A 108 53.37 6.59 -12.31
CA THR A 108 54.59 6.43 -13.11
C THR A 108 55.06 4.97 -13.21
N ALA A 109 54.70 4.13 -12.24
CA ALA A 109 54.90 2.68 -12.21
C ALA A 109 53.98 2.03 -11.15
N SER A 110 53.61 0.76 -11.33
CA SER A 110 52.66 0.05 -10.46
C SER A 110 53.20 -0.24 -9.07
N PHE A 111 52.53 0.28 -8.04
CA PHE A 111 52.79 -0.06 -6.64
C PHE A 111 52.06 -1.35 -6.24
N ASN A 112 52.82 -2.35 -5.77
CA ASN A 112 52.26 -3.56 -5.16
C ASN A 112 52.01 -3.32 -3.67
N TYR A 113 50.92 -3.89 -3.14
CA TYR A 113 50.56 -3.84 -1.72
C TYR A 113 50.65 -5.25 -1.12
N GLY A 114 51.05 -5.36 0.15
CA GLY A 114 51.13 -6.62 0.89
C GLY A 114 49.75 -7.09 1.35
N VAL A 115 49.60 -7.35 2.65
CA VAL A 115 48.30 -7.60 3.29
C VAL A 115 47.55 -6.27 3.45
N VAL A 116 46.37 -6.15 2.82
CA VAL A 116 45.49 -4.98 2.94
C VAL A 116 44.32 -5.30 3.87
N THR A 117 44.31 -4.75 5.07
CA THR A 117 43.25 -4.91 6.09
C THR A 117 42.41 -3.64 6.22
N ILE A 118 41.10 -3.73 5.97
CA ILE A 118 40.15 -2.63 6.13
C ILE A 118 39.14 -3.03 7.24
N ASN A 119 39.30 -2.42 8.41
CA ASN A 119 38.52 -2.76 9.60
C ASN A 119 37.09 -2.17 9.55
N THR A 120 36.24 -2.64 10.47
CA THR A 120 34.80 -2.33 10.55
C THR A 120 34.49 -0.84 10.33
N GLY A 121 33.59 -0.55 9.39
CA GLY A 121 33.16 0.83 9.07
C GLY A 121 34.23 1.76 8.47
N ALA A 122 35.41 1.25 8.10
CA ALA A 122 36.50 2.06 7.57
C ALA A 122 36.49 2.15 6.03
N THR A 123 36.99 3.25 5.47
CA THR A 123 37.09 3.49 4.03
C THR A 123 38.55 3.70 3.60
N LEU A 124 39.00 2.92 2.62
CA LEU A 124 40.28 3.13 1.91
C LEU A 124 40.00 3.64 0.49
N THR A 125 40.54 4.80 0.15
CA THR A 125 40.52 5.33 -1.23
C THR A 125 41.90 5.22 -1.85
N LEU A 126 42.02 4.52 -2.98
CA LEU A 126 43.22 4.49 -3.81
C LEU A 126 43.07 5.44 -5.00
N THR A 127 44.12 6.18 -5.34
CA THR A 127 44.16 7.12 -6.46
C THR A 127 45.52 7.09 -7.16
N GLY A 128 45.55 7.28 -8.48
CA GLY A 128 46.78 7.24 -9.28
C GLY A 128 46.82 6.03 -10.22
N ASP A 129 47.27 4.88 -9.71
CA ASP A 129 47.47 3.66 -10.49
C ASP A 129 46.14 3.00 -10.85
N THR A 130 45.94 2.66 -12.13
CA THR A 130 44.79 1.85 -12.59
C THR A 130 45.12 0.36 -12.78
N THR A 131 46.32 -0.07 -12.42
CA THR A 131 46.73 -1.49 -12.36
C THR A 131 47.35 -1.73 -11.00
N ILE A 132 46.60 -2.43 -10.15
CA ILE A 132 46.85 -2.58 -8.72
C ILE A 132 46.99 -4.07 -8.41
N SER A 133 47.95 -4.44 -7.56
CA SER A 133 48.07 -5.81 -7.06
C SER A 133 48.25 -5.89 -5.56
N PHE A 134 47.51 -6.80 -4.92
CA PHE A 134 47.56 -7.08 -3.49
C PHE A 134 48.09 -8.51 -3.26
N GLU A 135 48.94 -8.69 -2.24
CA GLU A 135 49.32 -10.03 -1.77
C GLU A 135 48.17 -10.68 -0.97
N GLN A 136 47.36 -9.91 -0.24
CA GLN A 136 46.15 -10.38 0.44
C GLN A 136 45.19 -9.20 0.69
N ILE A 137 43.88 -9.46 0.76
CA ILE A 137 42.89 -8.49 1.27
C ILE A 137 41.99 -9.10 2.33
N VAL A 138 41.75 -8.34 3.40
CA VAL A 138 40.83 -8.67 4.50
C VAL A 138 39.93 -7.46 4.77
N MET A 139 38.63 -7.61 4.57
CA MET A 139 37.61 -6.58 4.80
C MET A 139 36.56 -7.08 5.79
N THR A 140 36.07 -6.19 6.64
CA THR A 140 35.11 -6.52 7.71
C THR A 140 33.89 -5.59 7.71
N SER A 141 32.76 -6.03 8.28
CA SER A 141 31.47 -5.31 8.41
C SER A 141 31.50 -3.79 8.17
N GLY A 142 30.85 -3.33 7.11
CA GLY A 142 30.67 -1.91 6.75
C GLY A 142 31.91 -1.22 6.20
N SER A 143 32.99 -1.95 5.90
CA SER A 143 34.20 -1.38 5.29
C SER A 143 34.04 -1.16 3.78
N THR A 144 34.75 -0.15 3.25
CA THR A 144 34.69 0.24 1.83
C THR A 144 36.09 0.39 1.23
N LEU A 145 36.30 -0.17 0.04
CA LEU A 145 37.45 0.07 -0.82
C LEU A 145 36.99 0.85 -2.05
N VAL A 146 37.56 2.04 -2.26
CA VAL A 146 37.28 2.90 -3.42
C VAL A 146 38.51 2.89 -4.34
N LEU A 147 38.33 2.41 -5.57
CA LEU A 147 39.36 2.30 -6.60
C LEU A 147 39.24 3.42 -7.66
N PRO A 148 40.31 3.73 -8.41
CA PRO A 148 40.21 4.61 -9.58
C PRO A 148 39.27 4.05 -10.66
N ASP A 149 38.71 4.93 -11.47
CA ASP A 149 37.95 4.54 -12.67
C ASP A 149 38.78 3.67 -13.61
N SER A 150 38.18 2.63 -14.19
CA SER A 150 38.85 1.71 -15.14
C SER A 150 40.01 0.90 -14.52
N THR A 151 39.92 0.55 -13.24
CA THR A 151 40.97 -0.21 -12.52
C THR A 151 40.93 -1.70 -12.82
N SER A 152 42.12 -2.27 -13.02
CA SER A 152 42.39 -3.70 -12.92
C SER A 152 43.08 -4.01 -11.58
N LEU A 153 42.42 -4.83 -10.75
CA LEU A 153 42.92 -5.30 -9.44
C LEU A 153 43.24 -6.79 -9.49
N THR A 154 44.46 -7.20 -9.12
CA THR A 154 44.85 -8.61 -8.98
C THR A 154 45.25 -8.95 -7.55
N VAL A 155 44.53 -9.87 -6.91
CA VAL A 155 44.84 -10.38 -5.56
C VAL A 155 45.46 -11.77 -5.69
N THR A 156 46.65 -11.98 -5.10
CA THR A 156 47.48 -13.19 -5.36
C THR A 156 47.54 -14.21 -4.21
N GLY A 157 47.23 -13.79 -2.98
CA GLY A 157 47.06 -14.63 -1.80
C GLY A 157 45.67 -14.43 -1.18
N PRO A 158 45.35 -15.12 -0.07
CA PRO A 158 43.97 -15.32 0.41
C PRO A 158 43.13 -14.04 0.51
N CYS A 159 41.83 -14.15 0.23
CA CYS A 159 40.89 -13.05 0.26
C CYS A 159 39.73 -13.34 1.24
N GLU A 160 39.46 -12.41 2.15
CA GLU A 160 38.35 -12.49 3.10
C GLU A 160 37.51 -11.20 3.06
N LEU A 161 36.26 -11.29 2.58
CA LEU A 161 35.30 -10.17 2.53
C LEU A 161 34.10 -10.47 3.45
N ASN A 162 34.22 -10.19 4.75
CA ASN A 162 33.26 -10.61 5.78
C ASN A 162 32.45 -9.44 6.33
N GLY A 163 31.31 -9.16 5.70
CA GLY A 163 30.33 -8.14 6.08
C GLY A 163 29.46 -8.52 7.28
N GLY A 164 28.27 -7.93 7.32
CA GLY A 164 27.20 -8.29 8.25
C GLY A 164 25.83 -7.91 7.71
N VAL A 165 24.77 -8.42 8.35
CA VAL A 165 23.37 -8.21 7.95
C VAL A 165 23.01 -6.71 7.92
N GLY A 166 22.27 -6.28 6.90
CA GLY A 166 21.87 -4.89 6.66
C GLY A 166 22.88 -4.09 5.83
N ILE A 167 22.40 -3.30 4.86
CA ILE A 167 23.22 -2.66 3.81
C ILE A 167 24.40 -1.80 4.31
N ALA A 168 24.26 -1.18 5.49
CA ALA A 168 25.32 -0.36 6.09
C ALA A 168 26.50 -1.19 6.65
N ASN A 169 26.29 -2.50 6.83
CA ASN A 169 27.26 -3.46 7.33
C ASN A 169 27.93 -4.27 6.20
N TYR A 170 27.62 -4.00 4.93
CA TYR A 170 28.24 -4.73 3.82
C TYR A 170 29.68 -4.30 3.59
N VAL A 171 30.52 -5.27 3.24
CA VAL A 171 31.83 -4.99 2.63
C VAL A 171 31.59 -4.48 1.20
N THR A 172 32.09 -3.28 0.87
CA THR A 172 31.84 -2.64 -0.44
C THR A 172 33.15 -2.40 -1.19
N ILE A 173 33.25 -2.88 -2.44
CA ILE A 173 34.31 -2.48 -3.39
C ILE A 173 33.66 -1.72 -4.54
N ARG A 174 34.17 -0.52 -4.88
CA ARG A 174 33.56 0.34 -5.91
C ARG A 174 34.55 1.29 -6.58
N ALA A 175 34.15 1.93 -7.68
CA ALA A 175 34.95 2.96 -8.33
C ALA A 175 34.78 4.33 -7.64
N ALA A 176 35.65 5.28 -7.98
CA ALA A 176 35.58 6.67 -7.52
C ALA A 176 34.59 7.51 -8.36
N GLY A 177 34.39 7.13 -9.62
CA GLY A 177 33.39 7.62 -10.55
C GLY A 177 32.64 6.43 -11.17
N SER A 178 32.36 6.46 -12.48
CA SER A 178 31.53 5.45 -13.17
C SER A 178 32.34 4.65 -14.21
N GLY A 179 33.62 4.37 -13.94
CA GLY A 179 34.50 3.61 -14.83
C GLY A 179 34.58 2.13 -14.46
N PRO A 180 34.61 1.21 -15.44
CA PRO A 180 34.45 -0.23 -15.21
C PRO A 180 35.55 -0.85 -14.34
N LEU A 181 35.19 -1.68 -13.36
CA LEU A 181 36.15 -2.43 -12.55
C LEU A 181 36.37 -3.86 -13.06
N SER A 182 37.64 -4.27 -13.15
CA SER A 182 38.04 -5.66 -13.40
C SER A 182 38.85 -6.18 -12.22
N ILE A 183 38.40 -7.26 -11.58
CA ILE A 183 39.00 -7.79 -10.36
C ILE A 183 39.33 -9.26 -10.58
N THR A 184 40.51 -9.71 -10.19
CA THR A 184 40.96 -11.10 -10.33
C THR A 184 41.52 -11.61 -9.01
N PHE A 185 40.88 -12.62 -8.43
CA PHE A 185 41.32 -13.34 -7.24
C PHE A 185 42.02 -14.63 -7.66
N GLN A 186 43.35 -14.65 -7.60
CA GLN A 186 44.20 -15.79 -7.97
C GLN A 186 44.48 -16.73 -6.79
N CYS A 187 43.51 -16.84 -5.89
CA CYS A 187 43.68 -17.30 -4.52
C CYS A 187 42.39 -17.92 -3.98
N SER A 188 42.47 -18.51 -2.78
CA SER A 188 41.28 -18.87 -2.01
C SER A 188 40.48 -17.62 -1.60
N PHE A 189 39.18 -17.62 -1.86
CA PHE A 189 38.26 -16.53 -1.55
C PHE A 189 37.16 -16.98 -0.58
N THR A 190 36.92 -16.20 0.47
CA THR A 190 35.76 -16.36 1.35
C THR A 190 35.03 -15.03 1.46
N GLY A 191 33.74 -15.02 1.15
CA GLY A 191 32.93 -13.81 1.17
C GLY A 191 31.54 -14.03 1.77
N ASP A 192 31.19 -13.17 2.72
CA ASP A 192 29.86 -13.08 3.33
C ASP A 192 29.43 -11.61 3.40
N HIS A 193 28.17 -11.32 3.11
CA HIS A 193 27.57 -9.98 3.08
C HIS A 193 28.45 -8.91 2.40
N PHE A 194 28.90 -9.15 1.16
CA PHE A 194 29.70 -8.20 0.38
C PHE A 194 29.01 -7.74 -0.91
N ARG A 195 29.46 -6.61 -1.45
CA ARG A 195 29.05 -6.10 -2.76
C ARG A 195 30.20 -5.49 -3.57
N ILE A 196 30.09 -5.60 -4.89
CA ILE A 196 31.01 -4.99 -5.87
C ILE A 196 30.17 -4.12 -6.82
N GLU A 197 30.46 -2.82 -6.83
CA GLU A 197 29.79 -1.79 -7.64
C GLU A 197 30.64 -1.39 -8.86
N ASP A 198 30.06 -0.64 -9.80
CA ASP A 198 30.74 -0.05 -10.96
C ASP A 198 31.47 -1.05 -11.90
N ILE A 199 30.95 -2.29 -12.05
CA ILE A 199 31.63 -3.32 -12.86
C ILE A 199 31.69 -2.93 -14.35
N GLY A 200 30.60 -2.37 -14.90
CA GLY A 200 30.54 -1.88 -16.29
C GLY A 200 30.85 -2.96 -17.33
N THR A 201 31.91 -2.78 -18.11
CA THR A 201 32.43 -3.79 -19.06
C THR A 201 33.47 -4.73 -18.48
N GLY A 202 33.81 -4.59 -17.20
CA GLY A 202 34.77 -5.44 -16.51
C GLY A 202 34.16 -6.77 -16.06
N THR A 203 34.95 -7.53 -15.31
CA THR A 203 34.58 -8.87 -14.81
C THR A 203 35.25 -9.12 -13.46
N VAL A 204 34.55 -9.77 -12.54
CA VAL A 204 35.10 -10.32 -11.30
C VAL A 204 35.48 -11.79 -11.57
N THR A 205 36.76 -12.12 -11.46
CA THR A 205 37.31 -13.43 -11.82
C THR A 205 37.84 -14.14 -10.58
N PHE A 206 37.50 -15.42 -10.43
CA PHE A 206 37.99 -16.31 -9.39
C PHE A 206 38.77 -17.47 -10.03
N ASP A 207 40.08 -17.52 -9.79
CA ASP A 207 41.00 -18.56 -10.30
C ASP A 207 41.45 -19.57 -9.20
N GLY A 208 40.74 -19.63 -8.07
CA GLY A 208 41.00 -20.55 -6.96
C GLY A 208 39.73 -20.93 -6.19
N ASP A 209 39.89 -21.71 -5.11
CA ASP A 209 38.80 -22.16 -4.21
C ASP A 209 37.92 -20.99 -3.72
N THR A 210 36.60 -21.13 -3.75
CA THR A 210 35.66 -20.05 -3.39
C THR A 210 34.51 -20.52 -2.52
N GLN A 211 34.26 -19.77 -1.43
CA GLN A 211 33.03 -19.83 -0.66
C GLN A 211 32.35 -18.46 -0.67
N ILE A 212 31.06 -18.42 -1.03
CA ILE A 212 30.21 -17.23 -1.05
C ILE A 212 28.91 -17.55 -0.33
N ASP A 213 28.66 -16.86 0.79
CA ASP A 213 27.45 -17.05 1.61
C ASP A 213 26.40 -15.94 1.34
N TYR A 214 26.84 -14.74 0.92
CA TYR A 214 25.98 -13.64 0.45
C TYR A 214 26.77 -12.64 -0.39
N ALA A 215 26.31 -12.35 -1.62
CA ALA A 215 26.94 -11.36 -2.51
C ALA A 215 25.93 -10.53 -3.33
N ILE A 216 26.34 -9.31 -3.70
CA ILE A 216 25.66 -8.46 -4.71
C ILE A 216 26.68 -7.90 -5.71
N PHE A 217 26.40 -7.98 -7.01
CA PHE A 217 27.25 -7.44 -8.08
C PHE A 217 26.46 -6.41 -8.90
N LEU A 218 26.98 -5.19 -9.09
CA LEU A 218 26.22 -4.08 -9.67
C LEU A 218 26.86 -3.47 -10.92
N ASP A 219 25.98 -2.95 -11.78
CA ASP A 219 26.22 -2.01 -12.87
C ASP A 219 27.07 -2.54 -14.03
N GLY A 220 26.97 -3.84 -14.31
CA GLY A 220 27.61 -4.50 -15.46
C GLY A 220 26.80 -4.34 -16.76
N CYS A 221 27.26 -3.49 -17.69
CA CYS A 221 26.63 -3.30 -19.00
C CYS A 221 27.63 -2.90 -20.11
N LEU A 222 27.23 -3.17 -21.37
CA LEU A 222 28.06 -3.21 -22.60
C LEU A 222 28.86 -4.52 -22.84
N GLY A 223 28.31 -5.66 -22.39
CA GLY A 223 28.57 -6.97 -23.02
C GLY A 223 29.70 -7.82 -22.44
N GLY A 224 30.13 -7.54 -21.21
CA GLY A 224 31.00 -8.41 -20.40
C GLY A 224 30.22 -9.42 -19.55
N VAL A 225 30.96 -10.29 -18.85
CA VAL A 225 30.43 -11.24 -17.85
C VAL A 225 30.61 -10.62 -16.46
N TYR A 226 29.64 -10.77 -15.55
CA TYR A 226 29.79 -10.30 -14.16
C TYR A 226 30.84 -11.10 -13.40
N VAL A 227 30.63 -12.42 -13.32
CA VAL A 227 31.48 -13.34 -12.57
C VAL A 227 32.01 -14.45 -13.47
N GLN A 228 33.33 -14.61 -13.49
CA GLN A 228 34.01 -15.71 -14.17
C GLN A 228 34.66 -16.64 -13.13
N TYR A 229 34.36 -17.94 -13.21
CA TYR A 229 34.96 -18.97 -12.37
C TYR A 229 35.87 -19.89 -13.20
N ASN A 230 37.15 -20.00 -12.83
CA ASN A 230 38.18 -20.69 -13.62
C ASN A 230 38.83 -21.88 -12.90
N ASP A 231 38.62 -22.04 -11.59
CA ASP A 231 39.19 -23.17 -10.83
C ASP A 231 38.44 -24.48 -11.11
N SER A 232 39.14 -25.61 -11.01
CA SER A 232 38.65 -26.92 -11.45
C SER A 232 37.71 -27.65 -10.49
N ASP A 233 37.60 -27.19 -9.25
CA ASP A 233 36.72 -27.83 -8.25
C ASP A 233 35.26 -27.35 -8.40
N ASP A 234 34.30 -28.19 -7.99
CA ASP A 234 32.87 -27.82 -7.99
C ASP A 234 32.56 -26.92 -6.77
N VAL A 235 31.82 -25.82 -6.98
CA VAL A 235 31.47 -24.85 -5.93
C VAL A 235 29.96 -24.70 -5.74
N THR A 236 29.56 -24.43 -4.51
CA THR A 236 28.21 -23.95 -4.18
C THR A 236 28.33 -22.58 -3.54
N TRP A 237 27.69 -21.60 -4.16
CA TRP A 237 27.51 -20.25 -3.65
C TRP A 237 26.06 -20.08 -3.22
N THR A 238 25.83 -19.26 -2.19
CA THR A 238 24.47 -18.98 -1.71
C THR A 238 24.17 -17.50 -1.68
N ASN A 239 22.89 -17.17 -1.83
CA ASN A 239 22.34 -15.81 -1.81
C ASN A 239 23.11 -14.84 -2.74
N LEU A 240 22.87 -14.94 -4.06
CA LEU A 240 23.46 -14.06 -5.07
C LEU A 240 22.42 -13.18 -5.76
N ALA A 241 22.81 -11.93 -6.04
CA ALA A 241 22.02 -10.99 -6.82
C ALA A 241 22.92 -10.14 -7.74
N PHE A 242 22.45 -9.86 -8.96
CA PHE A 242 23.19 -9.09 -9.96
C PHE A 242 22.31 -7.97 -10.53
N HIS A 243 22.81 -6.72 -10.59
CA HIS A 243 22.08 -5.55 -11.09
C HIS A 243 22.66 -5.07 -12.44
N CYS A 244 21.87 -5.26 -13.49
CA CYS A 244 22.11 -4.94 -14.90
C CYS A 244 21.51 -3.59 -15.32
N ASP A 245 22.37 -2.62 -15.63
CA ASP A 245 21.98 -1.23 -15.92
C ASP A 245 21.33 -0.99 -17.31
N CYS A 246 21.08 -2.07 -18.06
CA CYS A 246 20.61 -2.10 -19.44
C CYS A 246 19.77 -3.36 -19.70
N THR A 247 19.04 -3.40 -20.82
CA THR A 247 18.18 -4.54 -21.18
C THR A 247 18.99 -5.85 -21.19
N PRO A 248 18.60 -6.86 -20.38
CA PRO A 248 19.39 -8.07 -20.22
C PRO A 248 19.49 -8.81 -21.56
N THR A 249 20.72 -9.09 -21.98
CA THR A 249 20.98 -9.78 -23.25
C THR A 249 22.04 -10.88 -23.17
N LYS A 250 22.76 -11.06 -22.05
CA LYS A 250 23.85 -12.04 -21.90
C LYS A 250 24.14 -12.46 -20.45
N THR A 251 24.48 -13.74 -20.28
CA THR A 251 25.41 -14.37 -19.32
C THR A 251 25.72 -13.63 -18.02
N THR A 252 25.27 -14.20 -16.90
CA THR A 252 25.58 -13.71 -15.55
C THR A 252 26.88 -14.34 -15.02
N ILE A 253 27.01 -15.66 -15.16
CA ILE A 253 28.19 -16.43 -14.74
C ILE A 253 28.79 -17.13 -15.96
N ALA A 254 30.13 -17.13 -16.06
CA ALA A 254 30.85 -17.93 -17.05
C ALA A 254 31.85 -18.88 -16.38
N THR A 255 31.94 -20.11 -16.88
CA THR A 255 32.98 -21.06 -16.47
C THR A 255 34.14 -21.05 -17.47
N GLY A 256 35.37 -21.03 -16.97
CA GLY A 256 36.57 -21.17 -17.77
C GLY A 256 36.71 -22.57 -18.38
N ALA A 257 37.61 -22.73 -19.35
CA ALA A 257 37.83 -24.02 -20.02
C ALA A 257 38.40 -25.14 -19.11
N ALA A 258 38.82 -24.79 -17.89
CA ALA A 258 39.25 -25.72 -16.84
C ALA A 258 38.30 -25.69 -15.62
N GLY A 259 37.22 -24.90 -15.67
CA GLY A 259 36.35 -24.62 -14.53
C GLY A 259 35.47 -25.80 -14.12
N GLY A 260 35.25 -25.97 -12.81
CA GLY A 260 34.26 -26.87 -12.24
C GLY A 260 32.82 -26.35 -12.38
N ASN A 261 31.86 -27.10 -11.85
CA ASN A 261 30.45 -26.71 -11.86
C ASN A 261 30.18 -25.65 -10.77
N VAL A 262 29.37 -24.65 -11.11
CA VAL A 262 28.91 -23.61 -10.17
C VAL A 262 27.44 -23.86 -9.84
N THR A 263 27.15 -24.12 -8.58
CA THR A 263 25.78 -24.16 -8.06
C THR A 263 25.48 -22.87 -7.31
N VAL A 264 24.39 -22.19 -7.64
CA VAL A 264 23.88 -21.04 -6.88
C VAL A 264 22.60 -21.46 -6.18
N ASP A 265 22.60 -21.50 -4.84
CA ASP A 265 21.45 -21.88 -4.01
C ASP A 265 20.95 -20.68 -3.21
N GLY A 266 19.79 -20.13 -3.59
CA GLY A 266 19.35 -18.80 -3.15
C GLY A 266 19.79 -17.71 -4.14
N TYR A 267 18.86 -17.22 -4.96
CA TYR A 267 19.13 -16.14 -5.92
C TYR A 267 17.89 -15.28 -6.21
N ALA A 268 18.13 -14.06 -6.67
CA ALA A 268 17.09 -13.17 -7.22
C ALA A 268 16.77 -13.56 -8.68
N GLN A 269 15.51 -13.87 -8.97
CA GLN A 269 15.06 -14.21 -10.34
C GLN A 269 14.91 -12.97 -11.24
N THR A 270 15.20 -13.15 -12.53
CA THR A 270 14.93 -12.16 -13.58
C THR A 270 13.44 -11.85 -13.72
N ILE A 271 13.04 -10.63 -13.38
CA ILE A 271 11.79 -9.97 -13.79
C ILE A 271 12.18 -8.60 -14.40
N ALA A 272 11.27 -7.93 -15.11
CA ALA A 272 11.53 -6.88 -16.11
C ALA A 272 12.29 -5.59 -15.67
N THR A 273 12.83 -5.51 -14.45
CA THR A 273 13.47 -4.34 -13.83
C THR A 273 14.91 -4.61 -13.43
N ARG A 274 15.83 -4.61 -14.41
CA ARG A 274 17.30 -4.52 -14.22
C ARG A 274 18.01 -5.58 -13.36
N TRP A 275 17.36 -6.47 -12.63
CA TRP A 275 18.05 -7.55 -11.90
C TRP A 275 18.19 -8.81 -12.77
N CYS A 276 19.34 -9.47 -12.69
CA CYS A 276 19.77 -10.56 -13.55
C CYS A 276 20.26 -11.78 -12.74
N GLY A 277 19.98 -13.00 -13.23
CA GLY A 277 20.28 -14.26 -12.53
C GLY A 277 19.26 -15.37 -12.83
N GLY A 278 19.75 -16.58 -13.08
CA GLY A 278 18.91 -17.77 -13.28
C GLY A 278 18.26 -17.97 -14.65
N ASP A 279 18.74 -17.30 -15.70
CA ASP A 279 18.34 -17.62 -17.09
C ASP A 279 19.27 -18.66 -17.74
N THR A 280 18.83 -19.26 -18.84
CA THR A 280 19.57 -20.34 -19.53
C THR A 280 20.65 -19.84 -20.50
N THR A 281 21.18 -18.62 -20.30
CA THR A 281 22.16 -17.98 -21.20
C THR A 281 23.57 -17.82 -20.59
N ASP A 282 23.85 -18.48 -19.46
CA ASP A 282 25.19 -18.57 -18.88
C ASP A 282 26.20 -19.25 -19.83
N SER A 283 27.47 -18.85 -19.74
CA SER A 283 28.51 -19.24 -20.71
C SER A 283 29.37 -20.38 -20.18
N GLU A 284 28.95 -21.61 -20.47
CA GLU A 284 29.59 -22.84 -20.01
C GLU A 284 30.74 -23.27 -20.93
N THR A 285 31.99 -23.19 -20.46
CA THR A 285 33.18 -23.59 -21.26
C THR A 285 33.89 -24.83 -20.70
N GLY A 286 33.79 -25.09 -19.40
CA GLY A 286 34.43 -26.24 -18.72
C GLY A 286 33.49 -27.00 -17.80
N GLY A 287 32.69 -26.28 -17.01
CA GLY A 287 31.66 -26.80 -16.11
C GLY A 287 30.31 -26.10 -16.29
N ALA A 288 29.26 -26.64 -15.69
CA ALA A 288 27.89 -26.13 -15.82
C ALA A 288 27.51 -25.11 -14.72
N VAL A 289 26.55 -24.25 -14.99
CA VAL A 289 25.96 -23.33 -13.99
C VAL A 289 24.55 -23.80 -13.64
N THR A 290 24.28 -24.06 -12.36
CA THR A 290 23.00 -24.56 -11.86
C THR A 290 22.41 -23.62 -10.82
N TRP A 291 21.19 -23.14 -11.05
CA TRP A 291 20.48 -22.23 -10.14
C TRP A 291 19.39 -22.98 -9.38
N LEU A 292 19.39 -22.89 -8.05
CA LEU A 292 18.51 -23.58 -7.12
C LEU A 292 17.83 -22.60 -6.15
N ASN A 293 16.62 -22.94 -5.71
CA ASN A 293 15.84 -22.23 -4.67
C ASN A 293 15.89 -20.70 -4.78
N ALA A 294 15.26 -20.11 -5.81
CA ALA A 294 15.03 -18.67 -5.84
C ALA A 294 14.37 -18.20 -4.52
N THR A 295 14.76 -17.02 -4.02
CA THR A 295 14.39 -16.55 -2.68
C THR A 295 13.40 -15.38 -2.70
N PRO A 296 12.09 -15.66 -2.53
CA PRO A 296 11.05 -14.66 -2.26
C PRO A 296 11.25 -13.78 -1.05
N VAL A 297 11.98 -14.24 -0.02
CA VAL A 297 12.38 -13.39 1.11
C VAL A 297 13.85 -13.59 1.41
N ARG A 298 14.57 -12.49 1.62
CA ARG A 298 15.97 -12.48 2.04
C ARG A 298 16.12 -11.83 3.42
N ASP A 299 17.01 -12.39 4.22
CA ASP A 299 17.36 -11.99 5.58
C ASP A 299 16.16 -11.71 6.49
N LEU A 300 15.18 -12.63 6.53
CA LEU A 300 14.10 -12.56 7.52
C LEU A 300 14.67 -12.80 8.92
N VAL A 301 14.95 -11.71 9.64
CA VAL A 301 15.42 -11.73 11.03
C VAL A 301 14.28 -11.29 11.92
N GLY A 302 13.82 -12.16 12.82
CA GLY A 302 12.81 -11.80 13.80
C GLY A 302 13.22 -12.01 15.25
N SER A 303 12.51 -11.32 16.12
CA SER A 303 12.70 -11.32 17.56
C SER A 303 11.37 -11.51 18.28
N VAL A 304 11.41 -12.21 19.42
CA VAL A 304 10.29 -12.27 20.34
C VAL A 304 10.69 -11.83 21.74
N GLU A 305 9.92 -10.93 22.31
CA GLU A 305 10.15 -10.42 23.65
C GLU A 305 8.85 -10.18 24.43
N ALA A 306 8.97 -10.21 25.77
CA ALA A 306 7.86 -9.91 26.64
C ALA A 306 7.52 -8.41 26.56
N ALA A 307 6.36 -8.06 26.03
CA ALA A 307 5.97 -6.67 25.86
C ALA A 307 5.82 -5.98 27.23
N ALA A 308 6.33 -4.76 27.36
CA ALA A 308 6.29 -3.99 28.61
C ALA A 308 4.86 -3.68 29.12
N GLU A 309 3.84 -3.83 28.28
CA GLU A 309 2.41 -3.65 28.62
C GLU A 309 1.63 -4.99 28.69
N GLY A 310 2.35 -6.11 28.66
CA GLY A 310 1.79 -7.47 28.65
C GLY A 310 1.57 -8.04 27.24
N GLY A 311 1.52 -9.37 27.16
CA GLY A 311 1.60 -10.12 25.90
C GLY A 311 3.05 -10.37 25.45
N VAL A 312 3.23 -10.77 24.19
CA VAL A 312 4.55 -10.96 23.54
C VAL A 312 4.60 -10.16 22.25
N THR A 313 5.62 -9.31 22.10
CA THR A 313 5.94 -8.68 20.81
C THR A 313 6.67 -9.69 19.93
N VAL A 314 6.21 -9.82 18.69
CA VAL A 314 6.80 -10.62 17.63
C VAL A 314 7.14 -9.66 16.49
N ALA A 315 8.41 -9.32 16.33
CA ALA A 315 8.88 -8.46 15.25
C ALA A 315 9.71 -9.27 14.26
N TRP A 316 9.70 -8.88 12.98
CA TRP A 316 10.64 -9.37 11.99
C TRP A 316 10.93 -8.30 10.95
N GLN A 317 12.16 -8.29 10.46
CA GLN A 317 12.62 -7.48 9.35
C GLN A 317 12.94 -8.40 8.18
N THR A 318 12.67 -7.95 6.95
CA THR A 318 13.14 -8.54 5.70
C THR A 318 14.05 -7.53 5.00
N ILE A 319 15.04 -8.00 4.24
CA ILE A 319 15.94 -7.14 3.43
C ILE A 319 15.55 -7.16 1.94
N GLN A 320 14.80 -8.17 1.50
CA GLN A 320 14.30 -8.31 0.15
C GLN A 320 12.98 -9.10 0.20
N GLU A 321 11.92 -8.62 -0.46
CA GLU A 321 10.67 -9.37 -0.67
C GLU A 321 10.28 -9.38 -2.14
N ALA A 322 10.31 -10.55 -2.77
CA ALA A 322 9.86 -10.78 -4.14
C ALA A 322 8.75 -11.82 -4.12
N MET A 323 7.64 -11.60 -4.83
CA MET A 323 6.55 -12.60 -4.89
C MET A 323 6.02 -13.06 -3.51
N VAL A 324 6.02 -12.19 -2.49
CA VAL A 324 5.46 -12.47 -1.16
C VAL A 324 4.03 -11.94 -1.08
N ALA A 325 3.08 -12.75 -0.63
CA ALA A 325 1.70 -12.31 -0.39
C ALA A 325 1.53 -11.78 1.04
N HIS A 326 1.83 -12.61 2.04
CA HIS A 326 1.72 -12.23 3.46
C HIS A 326 2.52 -13.15 4.38
N PHE A 327 2.79 -12.63 5.56
CA PHE A 327 3.34 -13.33 6.70
C PHE A 327 2.22 -13.77 7.64
N ARG A 328 2.20 -15.06 8.03
CA ARG A 328 1.35 -15.54 9.12
C ARG A 328 2.20 -15.69 10.38
N VAL A 329 1.77 -15.07 11.47
CA VAL A 329 2.39 -15.24 12.78
C VAL A 329 1.74 -16.44 13.45
N GLU A 330 2.54 -17.44 13.80
CA GLU A 330 2.08 -18.67 14.42
C GLU A 330 2.78 -18.91 15.77
N ARG A 331 2.04 -19.44 16.75
CA ARG A 331 2.60 -19.83 18.05
C ARG A 331 2.26 -21.25 18.47
N GLN A 332 3.06 -21.78 19.37
CA GLN A 332 2.90 -23.08 20.03
C GLN A 332 3.15 -22.89 21.53
N SER A 333 2.34 -23.50 22.41
CA SER A 333 2.63 -23.48 23.86
C SER A 333 3.78 -24.45 24.16
N ALA A 334 4.90 -23.93 24.66
CA ALA A 334 6.09 -24.73 24.97
C ALA A 334 5.82 -25.74 26.11
N ALA A 335 4.93 -25.41 27.04
CA ALA A 335 4.51 -26.31 28.12
C ALA A 335 3.66 -27.50 27.66
N ALA A 336 3.10 -27.47 26.45
CA ALA A 336 2.14 -28.47 25.98
C ALA A 336 2.77 -29.62 25.17
N ASN A 337 3.98 -29.44 24.62
CA ASN A 337 4.54 -30.31 23.55
C ASN A 337 3.53 -30.61 22.42
N SER A 338 2.59 -29.69 22.18
CA SER A 338 1.60 -29.79 21.11
C SER A 338 2.31 -29.72 19.77
N ALA A 339 2.22 -30.76 18.93
CA ALA A 339 2.86 -30.77 17.60
C ALA A 339 2.27 -29.73 16.60
N ILE A 340 1.30 -28.93 17.03
CA ILE A 340 0.56 -27.97 16.21
C ILE A 340 0.91 -26.55 16.66
N PHE A 341 1.43 -25.77 15.70
CA PHE A 341 1.45 -24.32 15.75
C PHE A 341 0.08 -23.78 15.31
N THR A 342 -0.41 -22.75 16.00
CA THR A 342 -1.68 -22.08 15.69
C THR A 342 -1.41 -20.68 15.19
N GLU A 343 -2.01 -20.31 14.06
CA GLU A 343 -2.02 -18.93 13.56
C GLU A 343 -2.68 -18.00 14.58
N ILE A 344 -2.03 -16.89 14.90
CA ILE A 344 -2.51 -15.86 15.84
C ILE A 344 -2.69 -14.48 15.17
N GLY A 345 -2.17 -14.29 13.97
CA GLY A 345 -2.37 -13.09 13.17
C GLY A 345 -1.63 -13.13 11.83
N ARG A 346 -1.81 -12.08 11.03
CA ARG A 346 -1.17 -11.90 9.73
C ARG A 346 -0.69 -10.47 9.55
N ALA A 347 0.32 -10.29 8.72
CA ALA A 347 0.70 -9.02 8.12
C ALA A 347 0.92 -9.26 6.61
N PHE A 348 0.34 -8.44 5.75
CA PHE A 348 0.64 -8.48 4.32
C PHE A 348 2.08 -8.08 4.06
N ALA A 349 2.67 -8.53 2.96
CA ALA A 349 3.92 -7.96 2.47
C ALA A 349 3.75 -6.46 2.22
N ILE A 350 4.68 -5.64 2.71
CA ILE A 350 4.65 -4.17 2.55
C ILE A 350 5.90 -3.61 1.86
N ALA A 351 6.94 -4.43 1.66
CA ALA A 351 8.03 -4.06 0.77
C ALA A 351 7.52 -4.04 -0.67
N GLU A 352 8.07 -3.12 -1.49
CA GLU A 352 7.94 -3.27 -2.94
C GLU A 352 8.77 -4.47 -3.42
N GLU A 353 8.55 -4.90 -4.66
CA GLU A 353 9.23 -6.08 -5.20
C GLU A 353 10.76 -5.89 -5.17
N PHE A 354 11.43 -6.72 -4.36
CA PHE A 354 12.84 -6.69 -3.97
C PHE A 354 13.27 -5.61 -2.94
N GLY A 355 12.36 -5.05 -2.14
CA GLY A 355 12.65 -4.09 -1.05
C GLY A 355 12.74 -4.69 0.36
N ASP A 356 13.20 -3.89 1.33
CA ASP A 356 13.23 -4.22 2.76
C ASP A 356 11.96 -3.75 3.50
N ALA A 357 11.54 -4.49 4.53
CA ALA A 357 10.38 -4.12 5.35
C ALA A 357 10.49 -4.57 6.80
N ASP A 358 10.08 -3.68 7.71
CA ASP A 358 9.94 -3.95 9.14
C ASP A 358 8.49 -4.29 9.50
N TYR A 359 8.32 -5.39 10.25
CA TYR A 359 7.03 -5.87 10.73
C TYR A 359 7.02 -6.01 12.24
N THR A 360 5.88 -5.71 12.84
CA THR A 360 5.65 -5.94 14.27
C THR A 360 4.22 -6.40 14.53
N PHE A 361 4.10 -7.49 15.28
CA PHE A 361 2.85 -8.09 15.70
C PHE A 361 2.85 -8.30 17.23
N LEU A 362 1.80 -7.85 17.91
CA LEU A 362 1.67 -8.04 19.37
C LEU A 362 0.69 -9.18 19.67
N ASP A 363 1.21 -10.31 20.16
CA ASP A 363 0.38 -11.40 20.71
C ASP A 363 -0.20 -11.00 22.07
N ARG A 364 -1.35 -10.32 21.99
CA ARG A 364 -2.18 -9.96 23.15
C ARG A 364 -2.85 -11.17 23.81
N SER A 365 -2.80 -12.35 23.17
CA SER A 365 -3.43 -13.59 23.64
C SER A 365 -2.48 -14.50 24.43
N ALA A 366 -1.22 -14.09 24.66
CA ALA A 366 -0.26 -14.81 25.49
C ALA A 366 -0.63 -14.71 26.98
N ASP A 367 -0.85 -15.86 27.61
CA ASP A 367 -1.15 -15.91 29.05
C ASP A 367 0.12 -15.70 29.89
N PRO A 368 0.07 -14.92 30.99
CA PRO A 368 1.26 -14.56 31.75
C PRO A 368 1.89 -15.77 32.43
N GLY A 369 3.21 -15.90 32.34
CA GLY A 369 3.96 -17.03 32.89
C GLY A 369 3.86 -18.32 32.06
N VAL A 370 3.19 -18.30 30.89
CA VAL A 370 3.24 -19.39 29.91
C VAL A 370 4.27 -19.05 28.83
N ALA A 371 5.22 -19.96 28.62
CA ALA A 371 6.17 -19.88 27.51
C ALA A 371 5.51 -20.33 26.21
N TYR A 372 5.70 -19.56 25.15
CA TYR A 372 5.27 -19.87 23.79
C TYR A 372 6.45 -19.78 22.83
N ARG A 373 6.52 -20.72 21.89
CA ARG A 373 7.41 -20.67 20.72
C ARG A 373 6.68 -19.99 19.58
N TYR A 374 7.37 -19.11 18.86
CA TYR A 374 6.84 -18.35 17.73
C TYR A 374 7.61 -18.62 16.46
N ARG A 375 6.91 -18.55 15.34
CA ARG A 375 7.49 -18.57 14.00
C ARG A 375 6.69 -17.70 13.04
N ILE A 376 7.37 -17.22 12.01
CA ILE A 376 6.74 -16.62 10.84
C ILE A 376 6.57 -17.69 9.78
N ASN A 377 5.40 -17.74 9.18
CA ASN A 377 5.09 -18.58 8.03
C ASN A 377 4.88 -17.63 6.84
N VAL A 378 5.94 -17.44 6.05
CA VAL A 378 5.93 -16.64 4.81
C VAL A 378 5.08 -17.37 3.79
N ILE A 379 4.11 -16.69 3.21
CA ILE A 379 3.26 -17.21 2.14
C ILE A 379 3.54 -16.39 0.88
N ASP A 380 3.92 -17.09 -0.18
CA ASP A 380 4.25 -16.49 -1.47
C ASP A 380 2.98 -16.29 -2.33
N THR A 381 3.08 -15.50 -3.40
CA THR A 381 1.99 -15.26 -4.35
C THR A 381 1.59 -16.51 -5.15
N ASP A 382 2.46 -17.51 -5.26
CA ASP A 382 2.14 -18.83 -5.83
C ASP A 382 1.47 -19.80 -4.81
N GLY A 383 1.30 -19.35 -3.56
CA GLY A 383 0.72 -20.13 -2.47
C GLY A 383 1.69 -21.12 -1.79
N THR A 384 2.96 -21.17 -2.20
CA THR A 384 4.00 -21.90 -1.45
C THR A 384 4.29 -21.18 -0.12
N HIS A 385 4.97 -21.89 0.79
CA HIS A 385 5.19 -21.36 2.14
C HIS A 385 6.48 -21.84 2.82
N ARG A 386 7.05 -20.97 3.66
CA ARG A 386 8.32 -21.21 4.38
C ARG A 386 8.23 -20.74 5.83
N TRP A 387 8.78 -21.52 6.76
CA TRP A 387 8.77 -21.20 8.19
C TRP A 387 10.12 -20.69 8.70
N TYR A 388 10.08 -19.58 9.42
CA TYR A 388 11.21 -18.96 10.11
C TYR A 388 10.92 -18.95 11.62
N ASP A 389 11.65 -19.76 12.40
CA ASP A 389 11.54 -19.78 13.86
C ASP A 389 12.08 -18.49 14.46
N LEU A 390 11.29 -17.81 15.29
CA LEU A 390 11.70 -16.57 15.96
C LEU A 390 12.10 -16.77 17.44
N GLY A 391 11.94 -17.99 17.96
CA GLY A 391 12.34 -18.36 19.32
C GLY A 391 11.18 -18.48 20.30
N GLU A 392 11.49 -18.43 21.60
CA GLU A 392 10.51 -18.56 22.69
C GLU A 392 10.44 -17.30 23.55
N ALA A 393 9.22 -16.89 23.89
CA ALA A 393 8.95 -15.79 24.82
C ALA A 393 7.84 -16.14 25.80
N THR A 394 7.91 -15.55 26.99
CA THR A 394 6.92 -15.70 28.07
C THR A 394 6.34 -14.34 28.40
N ALA A 395 5.03 -14.17 28.30
CA ALA A 395 4.38 -12.93 28.69
C ALA A 395 4.57 -12.66 30.19
N THR A 396 4.99 -11.45 30.56
CA THR A 396 5.20 -11.02 31.95
C THR A 396 3.93 -10.45 32.61
N GLY A 397 2.94 -10.08 31.80
CA GLY A 397 1.62 -9.61 32.21
C GLY A 397 0.60 -9.82 31.08
N LYS A 398 -0.72 -9.68 31.37
CA LYS A 398 -1.73 -9.73 30.30
C LYS A 398 -1.75 -8.40 29.57
N ALA A 399 -1.73 -8.45 28.24
CA ALA A 399 -1.87 -7.26 27.41
C ALA A 399 -3.18 -6.54 27.73
N HIS A 400 -3.11 -5.23 27.89
CA HIS A 400 -4.30 -4.38 27.92
C HIS A 400 -4.97 -4.34 26.52
N PRO A 401 -6.31 -4.23 26.42
CA PRO A 401 -6.95 -3.91 25.15
C PRO A 401 -6.42 -2.57 24.63
N ALA A 402 -6.09 -2.52 23.33
CA ALA A 402 -5.09 -1.62 22.77
C ALA A 402 -5.25 -0.13 23.15
N PRO A 403 -4.34 0.42 23.99
CA PRO A 403 -4.14 1.86 24.10
C PRO A 403 -3.26 2.34 22.94
N ARG A 404 -3.47 3.58 22.46
CA ARG A 404 -2.48 4.26 21.62
C ARG A 404 -1.21 4.47 22.44
N ARG A 405 -0.05 4.04 21.96
CA ARG A 405 1.23 4.25 22.67
C ARG A 405 2.20 5.17 21.95
N ALA A 406 2.93 5.94 22.76
CA ALA A 406 3.97 6.87 22.34
C ALA A 406 5.31 6.16 22.05
N GLN A 407 6.17 6.85 21.29
CA GLN A 407 7.50 6.40 20.87
C GLN A 407 8.51 6.27 22.03
N PRO A 408 9.58 5.46 21.86
CA PRO A 408 10.79 5.52 22.67
C PRO A 408 11.60 6.81 22.42
N ARG A 409 12.40 7.23 23.41
CA ARG A 409 13.26 8.42 23.35
C ARG A 409 14.53 8.22 22.50
N ALA A 410 15.00 9.32 21.91
CA ALA A 410 16.42 9.57 21.65
C ALA A 410 16.86 10.87 22.37
N ASP A 411 17.82 10.76 23.28
CA ASP A 411 18.44 11.86 24.03
C ASP A 411 19.93 11.93 23.59
N ASN A 412 20.61 13.04 23.24
CA ASN A 412 20.41 14.47 23.51
C ASN A 412 21.15 15.38 22.48
N MET A 413 20.48 16.44 21.97
CA MET A 413 20.96 17.86 21.90
C MET A 413 22.12 18.29 20.94
N PRO A 414 22.23 19.58 20.55
CA PRO A 414 21.24 20.43 19.86
C PRO A 414 21.84 21.37 18.76
N VAL A 415 21.00 21.98 17.91
CA VAL A 415 20.94 23.44 17.56
C VAL A 415 20.05 23.67 16.31
N ALA A 416 19.17 24.68 16.38
CA ALA A 416 18.30 25.22 15.32
C ALA A 416 17.20 24.27 14.75
N ASN A 417 15.99 24.42 15.31
CA ASN A 417 14.70 23.85 14.87
C ASN A 417 14.69 22.32 14.71
N SER A 418 14.19 21.61 15.71
CA SER A 418 13.94 20.16 15.61
C SER A 418 12.85 19.89 14.58
N VAL A 419 13.27 19.32 13.45
CA VAL A 419 12.42 18.71 12.43
C VAL A 419 12.49 17.20 12.62
N THR A 420 11.35 16.56 12.81
CA THR A 420 11.27 15.09 12.90
C THR A 420 10.38 14.58 11.78
N VAL A 421 10.84 13.56 11.05
CA VAL A 421 10.05 12.91 9.99
C VAL A 421 9.76 11.47 10.41
N THR A 422 8.49 11.06 10.39
CA THR A 422 8.05 9.72 10.75
C THR A 422 7.07 9.16 9.73
N THR A 423 7.16 7.87 9.41
CA THR A 423 6.11 7.17 8.66
C THR A 423 4.93 6.88 9.60
N PRO A 424 3.69 7.25 9.28
CA PRO A 424 2.54 6.95 10.12
C PRO A 424 1.95 5.56 9.82
N ASP A 425 1.64 4.80 10.89
CA ASP A 425 0.91 3.53 10.78
C ASP A 425 -0.55 3.77 10.36
N TYR A 426 -0.88 3.51 9.09
CA TYR A 426 -2.25 3.68 8.60
C TYR A 426 -3.15 2.49 8.97
N GLN A 427 -3.60 2.44 10.23
CA GLN A 427 -4.62 1.48 10.63
C GLN A 427 -5.99 1.91 10.10
N VAL A 428 -6.47 1.24 9.04
CA VAL A 428 -7.87 1.31 8.63
C VAL A 428 -8.74 0.75 9.76
N ALA A 429 -9.31 1.69 10.51
CA ALA A 429 -10.08 1.51 11.72
C ALA A 429 -11.34 0.63 11.51
N THR A 430 -11.18 -0.69 11.59
CA THR A 430 -12.24 -1.70 11.34
C THR A 430 -13.26 -1.84 12.48
N TYR A 431 -13.82 -0.73 12.97
CA TYR A 431 -14.76 -0.69 14.10
C TYR A 431 -16.22 -1.06 13.75
N ALA A 432 -16.45 -1.73 12.61
CA ALA A 432 -17.78 -1.92 12.03
C ALA A 432 -18.53 -3.18 12.54
N ALA A 433 -17.85 -4.12 13.19
CA ALA A 433 -18.36 -5.46 13.48
C ALA A 433 -19.26 -5.57 14.74
N ASP A 434 -19.06 -4.68 15.72
CA ASP A 434 -19.31 -5.04 17.12
C ASP A 434 -20.53 -4.37 17.78
N THR A 435 -21.33 -3.62 17.02
CA THR A 435 -22.56 -3.02 17.54
C THR A 435 -23.64 -4.12 17.68
N PRO A 436 -24.24 -4.34 18.88
CA PRO A 436 -25.29 -5.33 19.08
C PRO A 436 -26.57 -4.98 18.32
N ALA A 437 -27.28 -6.01 17.85
CA ALA A 437 -28.56 -5.83 17.19
C ALA A 437 -29.63 -5.36 18.19
N GLN A 438 -30.38 -4.31 17.85
CA GLN A 438 -31.41 -3.69 18.68
C GLN A 438 -32.83 -4.09 18.25
N SER A 439 -33.71 -4.30 19.23
CA SER A 439 -35.15 -4.55 19.00
C SER A 439 -36.00 -3.91 20.10
N GLY A 440 -37.26 -3.60 19.79
CA GLY A 440 -38.21 -3.02 20.75
C GLY A 440 -38.77 -1.67 20.29
N THR A 441 -39.33 -0.88 21.20
CA THR A 441 -39.95 0.42 20.87
C THR A 441 -39.24 1.56 21.58
N ALA A 442 -38.69 2.50 20.81
CA ALA A 442 -37.89 3.60 21.32
C ALA A 442 -37.95 4.85 20.42
N SER A 443 -37.72 6.02 21.04
CA SER A 443 -37.43 7.28 20.37
C SER A 443 -35.92 7.50 20.29
N LYS A 444 -35.44 8.17 19.25
CA LYS A 444 -34.04 8.56 19.10
C LYS A 444 -33.87 10.09 19.02
N ALA A 445 -32.69 10.58 19.41
CA ALA A 445 -32.28 11.98 19.31
C ALA A 445 -30.87 12.04 18.74
N ALA A 446 -30.66 12.87 17.70
CA ALA A 446 -29.34 13.15 17.16
C ALA A 446 -28.63 14.20 18.02
N VAL A 447 -27.35 13.98 18.29
CA VAL A 447 -26.51 14.86 19.13
C VAL A 447 -25.11 15.00 18.54
N PHE A 448 -24.44 16.13 18.76
CA PHE A 448 -23.06 16.32 18.26
C PHE A 448 -22.07 15.49 19.07
N ALA A 449 -21.01 14.98 18.42
CA ALA A 449 -20.02 14.11 19.05
C ALA A 449 -19.31 14.71 20.27
N SER A 450 -19.19 16.03 20.38
CA SER A 450 -18.62 16.74 21.54
C SER A 450 -19.67 17.42 22.44
N GLY A 451 -20.96 17.30 22.13
CA GLY A 451 -21.98 18.12 22.77
C GLY A 451 -22.41 17.63 24.15
N LEU A 452 -22.54 18.55 25.10
CA LEU A 452 -23.10 18.29 26.43
C LEU A 452 -24.65 18.43 26.41
N TYR A 453 -25.39 17.46 26.96
CA TYR A 453 -26.86 17.36 26.86
C TYR A 453 -27.59 17.02 28.19
N ILE A 454 -28.83 17.48 28.34
CA ILE A 454 -29.70 17.16 29.48
C ILE A 454 -31.03 16.53 29.03
N VAL A 455 -31.42 15.44 29.69
CA VAL A 455 -32.79 14.91 29.64
C VAL A 455 -33.67 15.69 30.64
N PRO A 456 -34.76 16.34 30.22
CA PRO A 456 -35.64 17.11 31.10
C PRO A 456 -36.15 16.28 32.29
N GLY A 457 -35.96 16.79 33.52
CA GLY A 457 -36.41 16.14 34.75
C GLY A 457 -35.45 15.10 35.33
N SER A 458 -34.25 14.91 34.75
CA SER A 458 -33.19 14.06 35.29
C SER A 458 -31.99 14.90 35.79
N ASN A 459 -31.20 14.32 36.72
CA ASN A 459 -29.99 14.95 37.27
C ASN A 459 -28.68 14.74 36.46
N PRO A 460 -28.48 13.68 35.66
CA PRO A 460 -27.25 13.56 34.88
C PRO A 460 -27.22 14.53 33.71
N VAL A 461 -26.02 15.01 33.42
CA VAL A 461 -25.70 15.67 32.15
C VAL A 461 -24.89 14.66 31.33
N TYR A 462 -25.37 14.35 30.13
CA TYR A 462 -24.83 13.31 29.25
C TYR A 462 -23.93 13.94 28.20
N ASN A 463 -22.85 13.27 27.83
CA ASN A 463 -21.98 13.71 26.72
C ASN A 463 -21.41 12.51 25.98
N PHE A 464 -20.88 11.56 26.74
CA PHE A 464 -20.35 10.30 26.25
C PHE A 464 -20.95 9.15 27.06
N GLY A 465 -20.93 7.95 26.48
CA GLY A 465 -20.94 6.67 27.18
C GLY A 465 -22.24 6.18 27.83
N THR A 466 -22.70 5.04 27.33
CA THR A 466 -23.20 3.96 28.20
C THR A 466 -22.67 2.64 27.67
N GLN A 467 -22.31 1.72 28.56
CA GLN A 467 -22.34 0.29 28.22
C GLN A 467 -23.81 -0.10 27.92
N LEU A 468 -24.03 -1.14 27.12
CA LEU A 468 -25.37 -1.65 26.77
C LEU A 468 -26.33 -1.71 27.97
N PRO A 469 -27.65 -1.49 27.75
CA PRO A 469 -28.57 -1.15 28.82
C PRO A 469 -28.51 -2.10 30.02
N ARG A 470 -28.47 -1.54 31.22
CA ARG A 470 -28.95 -2.26 32.41
C ARG A 470 -30.43 -2.57 32.17
N LEU A 471 -30.72 -3.81 31.81
CA LEU A 471 -32.05 -4.36 31.65
C LEU A 471 -32.79 -4.29 33.00
N GLY A 472 -33.66 -3.29 33.17
CA GLY A 472 -34.44 -3.12 34.39
C GLY A 472 -35.07 -1.73 34.51
N ASP A 473 -36.41 -1.72 34.55
CA ASP A 473 -37.32 -0.66 35.03
C ASP A 473 -37.32 0.72 34.32
N ASN A 474 -38.27 0.81 33.37
CA ASN A 474 -39.08 2.00 33.02
C ASN A 474 -38.44 3.29 32.47
N GLN A 475 -37.12 3.36 32.22
CA GLN A 475 -36.52 4.39 31.34
C GLN A 475 -35.08 4.03 30.94
N SER A 476 -34.89 2.93 30.21
CA SER A 476 -33.56 2.53 29.74
C SER A 476 -33.10 3.41 28.59
N PHE A 477 -32.05 4.21 28.83
CA PHE A 477 -31.36 4.99 27.81
C PHE A 477 -30.22 4.18 27.18
N VAL A 478 -29.99 4.35 25.88
CA VAL A 478 -28.83 3.77 25.18
C VAL A 478 -28.14 4.88 24.42
N PHE A 479 -26.92 5.24 24.84
CA PHE A 479 -26.06 6.18 24.12
C PHE A 479 -25.18 5.42 23.14
N VAL A 480 -25.06 5.93 21.91
CA VAL A 480 -24.23 5.33 20.87
C VAL A 480 -23.19 6.35 20.44
N ARG A 481 -21.93 6.01 20.71
CA ARG A 481 -20.80 6.88 20.42
C ARG A 481 -20.38 6.74 18.97
N GLY A 482 -20.71 7.73 18.16
CA GLY A 482 -19.93 8.03 16.97
C GLY A 482 -18.54 8.51 17.37
N VAL A 483 -17.56 8.06 16.62
CA VAL A 483 -16.28 8.76 16.47
C VAL A 483 -16.57 10.03 15.65
N ASN A 484 -15.69 11.04 15.74
CA ASN A 484 -15.57 11.96 14.61
C ASN A 484 -14.86 11.18 13.49
N ASP A 485 -15.62 10.63 12.55
CA ASP A 485 -15.11 9.81 11.44
C ASP A 485 -15.52 10.37 10.07
N TYR A 486 -15.19 9.68 8.97
CA TYR A 486 -15.49 10.14 7.61
C TYR A 486 -17.00 10.22 7.29
N TYR A 487 -17.84 9.49 8.00
CA TYR A 487 -19.26 9.30 7.69
C TYR A 487 -20.16 10.20 8.53
N THR A 488 -19.80 10.50 9.78
CA THR A 488 -20.63 11.34 10.64
C THR A 488 -19.83 12.10 11.71
N ASP A 489 -20.39 13.24 12.14
CA ASP A 489 -19.99 14.02 13.31
C ASP A 489 -21.06 13.93 14.45
N SER A 490 -22.07 13.09 14.22
CA SER A 490 -23.32 13.07 14.95
C SER A 490 -23.57 11.69 15.57
N ASN A 491 -23.79 11.70 16.89
CA ASN A 491 -24.14 10.54 17.70
C ASN A 491 -25.66 10.37 17.80
N VAL A 492 -26.11 9.20 18.25
CA VAL A 492 -27.53 8.93 18.51
C VAL A 492 -27.73 8.49 19.97
N ILE A 493 -28.71 9.10 20.62
CA ILE A 493 -29.22 8.68 21.92
C ILE A 493 -30.60 8.07 21.73
N TRP A 494 -30.86 6.92 22.34
CA TRP A 494 -32.16 6.26 22.38
C TRP A 494 -32.79 6.35 23.77
N THR A 495 -34.13 6.42 23.80
CA THR A 495 -34.94 6.28 25.01
C THR A 495 -36.15 5.39 24.73
N GLY A 496 -36.39 4.39 25.59
CA GLY A 496 -37.52 3.46 25.44
C GLY A 496 -37.24 2.10 26.05
N LEU A 497 -37.88 1.07 25.48
CA LEU A 497 -37.66 -0.32 25.85
C LEU A 497 -36.95 -1.02 24.68
N LEU A 498 -35.61 -0.96 24.70
CA LEU A 498 -34.75 -1.68 23.78
C LEU A 498 -34.18 -2.95 24.42
N GLN A 499 -34.17 -4.03 23.65
CA GLN A 499 -33.44 -5.26 23.90
C GLN A 499 -32.24 -5.30 22.94
N THR A 500 -31.14 -5.90 23.37
CA THR A 500 -29.90 -5.99 22.59
C THR A 500 -29.45 -7.44 22.46
N THR A 501 -29.01 -7.85 21.26
CA THR A 501 -28.52 -9.20 20.98
C THR A 501 -27.09 -9.18 20.43
N GLY A 502 -26.17 -9.86 21.12
CA GLY A 502 -24.73 -9.83 20.87
C GLY A 502 -23.97 -9.10 21.98
N ALA A 503 -22.66 -9.29 22.04
CA ALA A 503 -21.77 -8.49 22.89
C ALA A 503 -21.47 -7.14 22.20
N ALA A 504 -21.25 -6.09 22.99
CA ALA A 504 -20.60 -4.88 22.50
C ALA A 504 -19.09 -5.01 22.69
N SER A 505 -18.31 -4.52 21.73
CA SER A 505 -16.87 -4.33 21.94
C SER A 505 -16.56 -2.95 22.53
N THR A 506 -15.27 -2.68 22.69
CA THR A 506 -14.73 -1.36 22.99
C THR A 506 -14.87 -0.45 21.78
N GLY A 507 -15.76 0.54 21.86
CA GLY A 507 -15.79 1.64 20.90
C GLY A 507 -14.46 2.43 20.91
N PRO A 508 -14.11 3.11 19.80
CA PRO A 508 -12.84 3.82 19.66
C PRO A 508 -12.66 4.94 20.71
N GLY A 509 -11.43 5.25 21.10
CA GLY A 509 -11.10 6.28 22.10
C GLY A 509 -11.57 7.70 21.75
N LEU A 510 -11.67 8.59 22.73
CA LEU A 510 -12.08 9.99 22.52
C LEU A 510 -11.03 10.76 21.70
N THR A 511 -11.50 11.60 20.77
CA THR A 511 -10.66 12.65 20.17
C THR A 511 -10.40 13.71 21.23
N LEU A 512 -9.14 14.14 21.34
CA LEU A 512 -8.72 15.16 22.30
C LEU A 512 -8.54 16.50 21.59
N ASP A 513 -9.18 17.53 22.14
CA ASP A 513 -9.06 18.93 21.69
C ASP A 513 -7.86 19.64 22.33
N GLY A 514 -7.16 18.98 23.27
CA GLY A 514 -5.93 19.49 23.88
C GLY A 514 -5.49 18.75 25.14
N THR A 515 -4.41 19.23 25.76
CA THR A 515 -3.89 18.74 27.05
C THR A 515 -3.79 19.87 28.07
N LEU A 516 -3.96 19.52 29.35
CA LEU A 516 -3.93 20.44 30.48
C LEU A 516 -2.90 19.98 31.52
N SER A 517 -2.07 20.91 31.99
CA SER A 517 -1.00 20.69 32.98
C SER A 517 -0.94 21.84 33.97
N THR A 518 -0.07 21.77 34.98
CA THR A 518 0.19 22.92 35.88
C THR A 518 0.83 24.10 35.17
N ALA A 519 1.45 23.89 34.00
CA ALA A 519 2.01 24.94 33.15
C ALA A 519 0.97 25.66 32.28
N GLY A 520 -0.25 25.11 32.14
CA GLY A 520 -1.33 25.68 31.35
C GLY A 520 -1.98 24.68 30.39
N TYR A 521 -2.77 25.23 29.45
CA TYR A 521 -3.48 24.48 28.42
C TYR A 521 -2.74 24.55 27.07
N ILE A 522 -2.62 23.40 26.41
CA ILE A 522 -2.13 23.28 25.03
C ILE A 522 -3.33 22.81 24.20
N GLY A 523 -3.86 23.70 23.37
CA GLY A 523 -4.97 23.41 22.48
C GLY A 523 -4.48 22.74 21.20
N ARG A 524 -5.18 21.68 20.78
CA ARG A 524 -4.94 20.93 19.55
C ARG A 524 -5.89 21.39 18.46
N HIS A 525 -5.33 21.85 17.34
CA HIS A 525 -6.08 22.31 16.20
C HIS A 525 -5.75 21.44 14.99
N HIS A 526 -6.61 20.45 14.73
CA HIS A 526 -6.46 19.53 13.62
C HIS A 526 -7.27 20.03 12.41
N VAL A 527 -6.59 20.21 11.28
CA VAL A 527 -7.17 20.56 9.98
C VAL A 527 -6.86 19.42 9.02
N GLU A 528 -7.85 18.55 8.85
CA GLU A 528 -7.81 17.46 7.89
C GLU A 528 -8.18 17.97 6.49
N SER A 529 -7.38 17.65 5.47
CA SER A 529 -7.68 18.02 4.07
C SER A 529 -8.77 17.12 3.46
N ASN A 530 -9.17 16.05 4.15
CA ASN A 530 -10.12 15.02 3.71
C ASN A 530 -11.61 15.45 3.84
N GLN A 531 -11.91 16.75 3.74
CA GLN A 531 -13.29 17.26 3.87
C GLN A 531 -14.05 17.33 2.54
N SER A 532 -13.42 17.13 1.37
CA SER A 532 -14.14 17.07 0.07
C SER A 532 -13.33 16.35 -1.00
N PHE A 533 -13.90 15.29 -1.59
CA PHE A 533 -13.36 14.62 -2.79
C PHE A 533 -13.78 15.36 -4.07
N SER A 534 -12.83 15.66 -4.95
CA SER A 534 -13.10 16.25 -6.26
C SER A 534 -13.12 15.15 -7.32
N PRO A 535 -14.28 14.86 -7.94
CA PRO A 535 -14.35 13.96 -9.10
C PRO A 535 -13.74 14.59 -10.38
N ASN A 536 -13.41 15.88 -10.37
CA ASN A 536 -12.85 16.61 -11.51
C ASN A 536 -11.43 17.10 -11.23
N SER A 537 -10.47 16.58 -12.01
CA SER A 537 -9.28 17.29 -12.45
C SER A 537 -8.80 16.64 -13.75
N ASP A 538 -8.51 17.44 -14.77
CA ASP A 538 -7.97 16.99 -16.07
C ASP A 538 -6.46 16.65 -15.95
N LEU A 539 -6.11 15.82 -14.96
CA LEU A 539 -4.76 15.42 -14.57
C LEU A 539 -4.76 13.90 -14.29
N PRO A 540 -3.65 13.19 -14.52
CA PRO A 540 -3.60 11.75 -14.33
C PRO A 540 -3.81 11.36 -12.87
N ALA A 541 -4.39 10.18 -12.69
CA ALA A 541 -4.27 9.31 -11.53
C ALA A 541 -4.16 10.00 -10.13
N GLY A 542 -5.31 10.39 -9.55
CA GLY A 542 -5.46 10.55 -8.10
C GLY A 542 -6.92 10.49 -7.61
N PRO A 543 -7.19 10.18 -6.34
CA PRO A 543 -8.47 10.36 -5.69
C PRO A 543 -8.43 11.67 -4.91
N ASN A 544 -8.94 12.73 -5.54
CA ASN A 544 -8.62 14.09 -5.12
C ASN A 544 -9.48 14.58 -3.95
N TRP A 545 -9.35 13.95 -2.78
CA TRP A 545 -9.70 14.57 -1.49
C TRP A 545 -8.80 15.80 -1.28
N TYR A 546 -9.25 16.94 -1.82
CA TYR A 546 -8.55 18.22 -1.91
C TYR A 546 -7.04 18.20 -2.26
N TYR A 547 -6.56 17.32 -3.15
CA TYR A 547 -5.27 17.47 -3.83
C TYR A 547 -5.29 18.59 -4.88
N LYS A 548 -5.81 19.77 -4.53
CA LYS A 548 -5.99 20.91 -5.43
C LYS A 548 -4.67 21.46 -5.98
N THR A 549 -3.57 21.19 -5.30
CA THR A 549 -2.23 21.60 -5.71
C THR A 549 -1.23 20.50 -5.38
N ARG A 550 -0.68 19.85 -6.41
CA ARG A 550 0.58 19.11 -6.31
C ARG A 550 1.63 20.07 -5.74
N ILE A 551 2.28 19.71 -4.63
CA ILE A 551 3.39 20.51 -4.12
C ILE A 551 4.62 20.07 -4.90
N ASN A 552 5.06 20.90 -5.83
CA ASN A 552 6.26 20.74 -6.65
C ASN A 552 7.00 22.09 -6.72
N THR A 553 8.00 22.24 -7.58
CA THR A 553 8.72 23.52 -7.77
C THR A 553 7.91 24.61 -8.47
N GLU A 554 6.81 24.25 -9.13
CA GLU A 554 5.96 25.18 -9.87
C GLU A 554 4.76 25.68 -9.05
N SER A 555 4.36 24.95 -8.00
CA SER A 555 3.20 25.28 -7.19
C SER A 555 3.34 24.95 -5.70
N THR A 556 2.93 25.91 -4.87
CA THR A 556 2.86 25.81 -3.40
C THR A 556 1.42 25.59 -2.93
N LEU A 557 1.25 24.98 -1.77
CA LEU A 557 -0.05 24.81 -1.12
C LEU A 557 -0.14 25.69 0.13
N SER A 558 -1.19 26.49 0.26
CA SER A 558 -1.48 27.28 1.46
C SER A 558 -2.81 26.87 2.08
N VAL A 559 -2.79 26.54 3.35
CA VAL A 559 -3.95 26.12 4.16
C VAL A 559 -4.15 27.13 5.30
N ASN A 560 -5.39 27.56 5.50
CA ASN A 560 -5.73 28.45 6.61
C ASN A 560 -6.15 27.62 7.83
N VAL A 561 -5.60 27.98 8.99
CA VAL A 561 -5.88 27.38 10.30
C VAL A 561 -6.32 28.51 11.24
N THR A 562 -7.58 28.51 11.66
CA THR A 562 -8.09 29.50 12.61
C THR A 562 -7.78 29.07 14.04
N LEU A 563 -6.99 29.87 14.76
CA LEU A 563 -6.52 29.57 16.12
C LEU A 563 -7.07 30.57 17.15
N PRO A 564 -7.33 30.15 18.41
CA PRO A 564 -7.48 31.06 19.54
C PRO A 564 -6.20 31.91 19.77
N PRO A 565 -6.24 32.97 20.60
CA PRO A 565 -5.06 33.77 20.92
C PRO A 565 -3.96 32.93 21.59
N PRO A 566 -2.77 32.78 20.98
CA PRO A 566 -1.68 32.01 21.58
C PRO A 566 -1.11 32.72 22.80
N THR A 567 -0.74 31.94 23.82
CA THR A 567 0.02 32.41 24.99
C THR A 567 1.51 32.15 24.79
N THR A 568 2.39 32.74 25.60
CA THR A 568 3.85 32.61 25.46
C THR A 568 4.33 31.18 25.69
N GLY A 569 4.98 30.57 24.70
CA GLY A 569 5.55 29.23 24.80
C GLY A 569 6.07 28.70 23.47
N THR A 570 6.13 27.38 23.35
CA THR A 570 6.45 26.66 22.10
C THR A 570 5.17 26.04 21.55
N ALA A 571 4.90 26.26 20.27
CA ALA A 571 3.86 25.56 19.52
C ALA A 571 4.50 24.46 18.67
N THR A 572 3.75 23.37 18.45
CA THR A 572 4.16 22.24 17.60
C THR A 572 3.24 22.19 16.40
N ILE A 573 3.81 22.20 15.19
CA ILE A 573 3.11 22.06 13.92
C ILE A 573 3.48 20.69 13.35
N ARG A 574 2.48 19.86 13.10
CA ARG A 574 2.60 18.59 12.38
C ARG A 574 1.97 18.72 11.01
N VAL A 575 2.63 18.19 9.99
CA VAL A 575 2.15 18.15 8.61
C VAL A 575 2.27 16.72 8.10
N ALA A 576 1.15 16.04 7.84
CA ALA A 576 1.15 14.76 7.15
C ALA A 576 1.07 14.98 5.64
N THR A 577 1.96 14.32 4.90
CA THR A 577 2.00 14.34 3.45
C THR A 577 2.18 12.94 2.89
N ARG A 578 1.89 12.76 1.60
CA ARG A 578 2.23 11.56 0.82
C ARG A 578 3.07 11.96 -0.39
N THR A 579 4.08 11.14 -0.70
CA THR A 579 4.92 11.20 -1.90
C THR A 579 4.71 9.96 -2.76
N ASN A 580 5.03 10.06 -4.06
CA ASN A 580 4.68 9.05 -5.08
C ASN A 580 5.90 8.54 -5.88
N SER A 581 7.11 8.81 -5.41
CA SER A 581 8.34 8.54 -6.15
C SER A 581 9.48 8.27 -5.19
N ASP A 582 10.34 7.29 -5.48
CA ASP A 582 11.39 6.86 -4.54
C ASP A 582 12.68 7.63 -4.73
N ILE A 583 12.55 8.95 -4.53
CA ILE A 583 13.59 9.95 -4.74
C ILE A 583 13.81 10.77 -3.48
N ALA A 584 14.83 11.64 -3.50
CA ALA A 584 15.02 12.61 -2.44
C ALA A 584 13.88 13.64 -2.45
N HIS A 585 13.23 13.83 -1.33
CA HIS A 585 12.13 14.76 -1.12
C HIS A 585 12.55 15.91 -0.21
N THR A 586 12.08 17.12 -0.50
CA THR A 586 12.30 18.30 0.33
C THR A 586 10.97 19.03 0.55
N LEU A 587 10.61 19.36 1.79
CA LEU A 587 9.39 20.10 2.10
C LEU A 587 9.65 21.20 3.11
N THR A 588 9.59 22.44 2.66
CA THR A 588 9.63 23.64 3.52
C THR A 588 8.24 23.98 4.00
N VAL A 589 8.09 24.12 5.32
CA VAL A 589 6.87 24.56 5.99
C VAL A 589 7.05 25.99 6.47
N ARG A 590 6.13 26.87 6.05
CA ARG A 590 6.00 28.25 6.56
C ARG A 590 4.70 28.39 7.33
N CYS A 591 4.68 29.24 8.35
CA CYS A 591 3.45 29.74 8.95
C CYS A 591 3.50 31.26 8.96
N ASN A 592 2.45 31.94 8.47
CA ASN A 592 2.36 33.40 8.42
C ASN A 592 3.58 34.06 7.73
N ASP A 593 4.03 33.47 6.62
CA ASP A 593 5.23 33.80 5.83
C ASP A 593 6.60 33.54 6.52
N ILE A 594 6.61 33.10 7.78
CA ILE A 594 7.82 32.75 8.53
C ILE A 594 8.16 31.28 8.26
N VAL A 595 9.41 30.98 7.88
CA VAL A 595 9.91 29.60 7.73
C VAL A 595 10.02 28.95 9.11
N ILE A 596 9.31 27.84 9.28
CA ILE A 596 9.33 27.03 10.51
C ILE A 596 10.45 25.99 10.42
N GLY A 597 10.56 25.32 9.27
CA GLY A 597 11.62 24.37 8.98
C GLY A 597 11.50 23.81 7.57
N THR A 598 12.49 23.01 7.20
CA THR A 598 12.48 22.18 5.99
C THR A 598 12.77 20.75 6.41
N ALA A 599 11.96 19.83 5.93
CA ALA A 599 12.11 18.39 6.13
C ALA A 599 12.60 17.75 4.85
N ASP A 600 13.61 16.90 4.95
CA ASP A 600 14.18 16.15 3.83
C ASP A 600 14.08 14.65 4.13
N TRP A 601 13.72 13.84 3.14
CA TRP A 601 13.63 12.37 3.27
C TRP A 601 13.88 11.67 1.93
N LEU A 602 13.99 10.34 1.96
CA LEU A 602 14.05 9.47 0.79
C LEU A 602 12.80 8.57 0.75
N GLY A 603 12.39 8.15 -0.45
CA GLY A 603 11.31 7.18 -0.64
C GLY A 603 9.91 7.78 -0.61
N GLY A 604 8.99 7.12 -1.31
CA GLY A 604 7.58 7.46 -1.39
C GLY A 604 6.76 7.12 -0.14
N GLY A 605 5.44 7.24 -0.26
CA GLY A 605 4.48 6.89 0.80
C GLY A 605 4.17 8.06 1.76
N HIS A 606 3.52 7.75 2.89
CA HIS A 606 3.13 8.76 3.88
C HIS A 606 4.33 9.16 4.76
N ARG A 607 4.39 10.45 5.09
CA ARG A 607 5.35 11.06 6.01
C ARG A 607 4.65 12.12 6.84
N GLN A 608 4.76 12.00 8.16
CA GLN A 608 4.42 13.06 9.12
C GLN A 608 5.69 13.84 9.44
N ILE A 609 5.63 15.15 9.29
CA ILE A 609 6.69 16.10 9.60
C ILE A 609 6.28 16.86 10.86
N GLU A 610 7.01 16.71 11.96
CA GLU A 610 6.81 17.47 13.20
C GLU A 610 7.85 18.59 13.32
N LEU A 611 7.38 19.77 13.68
CA LEU A 611 8.14 21.02 13.74
C LEU A 611 7.76 21.82 14.99
N THR A 612 8.71 22.49 15.62
CA THR A 612 8.45 23.39 16.74
C THR A 612 8.77 24.85 16.41
N CYS A 613 7.92 25.79 16.81
CA CYS A 613 8.20 27.23 16.74
C CYS A 613 7.83 27.95 18.04
N ALA A 614 8.31 29.18 18.21
CA ALA A 614 7.77 30.08 19.22
C ALA A 614 6.30 30.40 18.89
N SER A 615 5.44 30.48 19.91
CA SER A 615 3.99 30.68 19.72
C SER A 615 3.61 32.08 19.23
N ASP A 616 4.54 33.04 19.25
CA ASP A 616 4.37 34.40 18.71
C ASP A 616 4.47 34.47 17.17
N VAL A 617 4.89 33.38 16.52
CA VAL A 617 4.74 33.16 15.07
C VAL A 617 3.27 32.99 14.70
N LEU A 618 2.46 32.47 15.62
CA LEU A 618 1.02 32.29 15.46
C LEU A 618 0.26 33.57 15.84
N ARG A 619 -0.92 33.74 15.26
CA ARG A 619 -1.81 34.89 15.41
C ARG A 619 -3.17 34.42 15.92
N SER A 620 -3.86 35.28 16.68
CA SER A 620 -5.28 35.08 16.96
C SER A 620 -6.10 35.17 15.68
N GLY A 621 -7.00 34.22 15.46
CA GLY A 621 -7.78 34.12 14.23
C GLY A 621 -7.02 33.34 13.15
N ASP A 622 -7.10 33.79 11.91
CA ASP A 622 -6.58 33.03 10.77
C ASP A 622 -5.04 33.07 10.69
N ASN A 623 -4.46 31.88 10.59
CA ASN A 623 -3.05 31.64 10.30
C ASN A 623 -2.95 30.93 8.96
N THR A 624 -1.93 31.21 8.16
CA THR A 624 -1.71 30.50 6.89
C THR A 624 -0.46 29.63 7.00
N VAL A 625 -0.64 28.32 6.88
CA VAL A 625 0.46 27.35 6.74
C VAL A 625 0.71 27.11 5.25
N THR A 626 1.93 27.36 4.79
CA THR A 626 2.32 27.22 3.38
C THR A 626 3.41 26.17 3.21
N LEU A 627 3.16 25.22 2.32
CA LEU A 627 4.02 24.09 1.98
C LEU A 627 4.63 24.31 0.59
N SER A 628 5.94 24.07 0.46
CA SER A 628 6.69 24.26 -0.79
C SER A 628 7.89 23.31 -0.88
N THR A 629 8.22 22.80 -2.06
CA THR A 629 9.44 22.02 -2.33
C THR A 629 10.38 22.78 -3.27
N THR A 630 11.67 22.45 -3.20
CA THR A 630 12.71 22.94 -4.12
C THR A 630 13.21 21.86 -5.08
N ASN A 631 12.86 20.59 -4.88
CA ASN A 631 13.18 19.53 -5.83
C ASN A 631 12.06 19.42 -6.89
N ALA A 632 12.43 19.61 -8.17
CA ALA A 632 11.51 19.58 -9.31
C ALA A 632 10.95 18.18 -9.61
N ALA A 633 11.70 17.13 -9.28
CA ALA A 633 11.23 15.74 -9.40
C ALA A 633 10.27 15.36 -8.25
N SER A 634 10.34 16.06 -7.12
CA SER A 634 9.56 15.75 -5.91
C SER A 634 8.11 16.23 -6.03
N GLU A 635 7.17 15.30 -5.90
CA GLU A 635 5.74 15.60 -5.80
C GLU A 635 5.20 15.24 -4.41
N HIS A 636 4.67 16.23 -3.69
CA HIS A 636 4.00 15.98 -2.40
C HIS A 636 2.51 16.29 -2.47
N ARG A 637 1.74 15.58 -1.65
CA ARG A 637 0.30 15.72 -1.47
C ARG A 637 0.01 15.85 0.04
N LEU A 638 -0.80 16.82 0.45
CA LEU A 638 -1.15 17.02 1.87
C LEU A 638 -2.26 16.06 2.30
N ASP A 639 -2.17 15.53 3.52
CA ASP A 639 -3.21 14.76 4.20
C ASP A 639 -3.88 15.61 5.29
N TRP A 640 -3.12 16.02 6.31
CA TRP A 640 -3.61 16.88 7.39
C TRP A 640 -2.52 17.77 7.98
N ILE A 641 -2.94 18.84 8.66
CA ILE A 641 -2.09 19.73 9.46
C ILE A 641 -2.66 19.78 10.88
N GLU A 642 -1.81 19.56 11.88
CA GLU A 642 -2.19 19.70 13.29
C GLU A 642 -1.30 20.73 13.97
N ILE A 643 -1.89 21.61 14.77
CA ILE A 643 -1.16 22.61 15.56
C ILE A 643 -1.52 22.44 17.03
N ASP A 644 -0.55 21.97 17.83
CA ASP A 644 -0.62 22.00 19.29
C ASP A 644 -0.02 23.34 19.76
N THR A 645 -0.85 24.25 20.30
CA THR A 645 -0.42 25.60 20.72
C THR A 645 -0.79 25.91 22.16
N PRO A 646 0.11 26.52 22.96
CA PRO A 646 -0.24 27.14 24.23
C PRO A 646 -1.31 28.23 24.01
N THR A 647 -2.43 28.15 24.71
CA THR A 647 -3.55 29.10 24.60
C THR A 647 -4.37 29.12 25.90
N GLU A 648 -5.19 30.14 26.10
CA GLU A 648 -6.25 30.07 27.11
C GLU A 648 -7.31 29.03 26.69
N LEU A 649 -7.87 28.30 27.65
CA LEU A 649 -8.95 27.33 27.42
C LEU A 649 -10.24 28.06 27.05
N SER A 650 -10.50 28.19 25.75
CA SER A 650 -11.74 28.77 25.23
C SER A 650 -12.84 27.70 25.18
N VAL A 651 -13.72 27.71 26.18
CA VAL A 651 -14.85 26.77 26.26
C VAL A 651 -16.02 27.27 25.42
N GLY A 652 -16.47 26.47 24.45
CA GLY A 652 -17.64 26.76 23.62
C GLY A 652 -18.97 26.19 24.16
N SER A 653 -20.04 26.36 23.39
CA SER A 653 -21.32 25.65 23.56
C SER A 653 -21.29 24.21 23.04
N ASN A 654 -20.27 23.85 22.26
CA ASN A 654 -19.93 22.48 21.86
C ASN A 654 -18.86 21.86 22.77
N GLY A 655 -18.45 22.58 23.82
CA GLY A 655 -17.42 22.18 24.77
C GLY A 655 -16.04 21.89 24.16
N VAL A 656 -15.16 21.31 25.00
CA VAL A 656 -13.77 20.95 24.71
C VAL A 656 -13.40 19.73 25.56
N THR A 657 -12.81 18.72 24.93
CA THR A 657 -12.37 17.45 25.56
C THR A 657 -10.86 17.49 25.78
N ILE A 658 -10.43 17.53 27.03
CA ILE A 658 -9.03 17.76 27.44
C ILE A 658 -8.49 16.57 28.23
N GLN A 659 -7.23 16.20 28.00
CA GLN A 659 -6.52 15.27 28.87
C GLN A 659 -5.68 16.02 29.91
N ALA A 660 -5.92 15.76 31.19
CA ALA A 660 -5.06 16.25 32.26
C ALA A 660 -3.80 15.39 32.36
N THR A 661 -2.63 15.94 32.03
CA THR A 661 -1.34 15.24 32.14
C THR A 661 -0.81 15.22 33.58
N GLU A 662 -1.25 16.19 34.39
CA GLU A 662 -0.93 16.35 35.80
C GLU A 662 -2.21 16.60 36.62
N ALA A 663 -2.13 16.55 37.95
CA ALA A 663 -3.23 16.97 38.81
C ALA A 663 -3.33 18.51 38.81
N VAL A 664 -4.49 19.05 38.43
CA VAL A 664 -4.68 20.47 38.14
C VAL A 664 -5.98 21.02 38.74
N PHE A 665 -6.03 22.33 38.95
CA PHE A 665 -7.23 23.07 39.36
C PHE A 665 -7.71 23.93 38.19
N LEU A 666 -8.89 23.65 37.68
CA LEU A 666 -9.49 24.35 36.56
C LEU A 666 -10.52 25.38 37.05
N SER A 667 -10.26 26.66 36.79
CA SER A 667 -11.21 27.75 37.07
C SER A 667 -12.22 27.87 35.94
N LEU A 668 -13.51 27.74 36.25
CA LEU A 668 -14.60 27.77 35.28
C LEU A 668 -15.66 28.83 35.63
N PRO A 669 -16.35 29.40 34.62
CA PRO A 669 -17.56 30.19 34.83
C PRO A 669 -18.63 29.40 35.58
N SER A 670 -19.47 30.09 36.37
CA SER A 670 -20.48 29.46 37.22
C SER A 670 -21.64 28.76 36.49
N SER A 671 -21.75 28.92 35.16
CA SER A 671 -22.68 28.17 34.31
C SER A 671 -22.07 26.97 33.61
N SER A 672 -20.74 26.82 33.67
CA SER A 672 -20.00 25.80 32.94
C SER A 672 -19.93 24.49 33.72
N PHE A 673 -19.84 23.39 32.99
CA PHE A 673 -19.75 22.03 33.51
C PHE A 673 -18.38 21.45 33.17
N ALA A 674 -17.79 20.71 34.10
CA ALA A 674 -16.71 19.77 33.84
C ALA A 674 -17.24 18.37 34.13
N VAL A 675 -17.11 17.47 33.16
CA VAL A 675 -17.53 16.07 33.25
C VAL A 675 -16.28 15.21 33.10
N ASP A 676 -16.06 14.30 34.03
CA ASP A 676 -15.06 13.25 33.90
C ASP A 676 -15.57 12.21 32.89
N VAL A 677 -14.74 11.93 31.89
CA VAL A 677 -15.02 11.05 30.74
C VAL A 677 -13.88 10.04 30.55
N THR A 678 -13.08 9.82 31.59
CA THR A 678 -11.97 8.86 31.62
C THR A 678 -12.48 7.42 31.51
N ASP A 679 -13.44 7.06 32.36
CA ASP A 679 -14.11 5.77 32.37
C ASP A 679 -15.39 5.84 31.52
N PHE A 680 -15.32 5.38 30.27
CA PHE A 680 -16.45 5.37 29.35
C PHE A 680 -17.65 4.57 29.89
N GLY A 681 -18.81 5.22 30.00
CA GLY A 681 -20.02 4.67 30.62
C GLY A 681 -20.14 4.87 32.13
N ASN A 682 -19.21 5.62 32.75
CA ASN A 682 -19.22 6.04 34.17
C ASN A 682 -19.00 7.57 34.31
N GLU A 683 -19.45 8.32 33.31
CA GLU A 683 -19.31 9.77 33.22
C GLU A 683 -20.03 10.48 34.38
N HIS A 684 -19.34 11.45 35.00
CA HIS A 684 -19.92 12.20 36.11
C HIS A 684 -19.41 13.63 36.17
N ILE A 685 -20.28 14.55 36.64
CA ILE A 685 -19.94 15.96 36.79
C ILE A 685 -18.96 16.10 37.95
N LEU A 686 -17.80 16.70 37.69
CA LEU A 686 -16.82 17.00 38.73
C LEU A 686 -17.32 18.14 39.63
N PRO A 687 -17.17 18.02 40.96
CA PRO A 687 -17.67 19.03 41.89
C PRO A 687 -16.85 20.32 41.82
N ALA A 688 -17.52 21.44 41.54
CA ALA A 688 -16.92 22.77 41.60
C ALA A 688 -17.03 23.39 43.00
N SER A 689 -15.92 23.89 43.54
CA SER A 689 -15.88 24.70 44.77
C SER A 689 -15.48 26.13 44.43
N ASN A 690 -16.37 27.10 44.67
CA ASN A 690 -16.18 28.51 44.28
C ASN A 690 -15.78 28.71 42.79
N GLY A 691 -16.31 27.89 41.88
CA GLY A 691 -15.96 27.92 40.45
C GLY A 691 -14.64 27.24 40.10
N THR A 692 -13.94 26.63 41.05
CA THR A 692 -12.74 25.81 40.81
C THR A 692 -13.09 24.32 40.83
N VAL A 693 -12.68 23.59 39.81
CA VAL A 693 -12.80 22.12 39.69
C VAL A 693 -11.43 21.49 39.89
N ALA A 694 -11.34 20.45 40.73
CA ALA A 694 -10.13 19.65 40.87
C ALA A 694 -10.15 18.50 39.84
N VAL A 695 -9.09 18.37 39.05
CA VAL A 695 -8.94 17.34 38.02
C VAL A 695 -7.70 16.48 38.34
N PRO A 696 -7.82 15.15 38.48
CA PRO A 696 -6.66 14.29 38.74
C PRO A 696 -5.81 14.06 37.49
N ALA A 697 -4.55 13.66 37.68
CA ALA A 697 -3.66 13.31 36.58
C ALA A 697 -4.17 12.09 35.77
N GLY A 698 -3.90 12.07 34.47
CA GLY A 698 -4.30 11.03 33.53
C GLY A 698 -5.77 11.06 33.10
N HIS A 699 -6.61 11.89 33.72
CA HIS A 699 -8.05 11.90 33.48
C HIS A 699 -8.40 12.67 32.19
N LEU A 700 -9.43 12.18 31.50
CA LEU A 700 -10.05 12.86 30.37
C LEU A 700 -11.26 13.63 30.90
N ILE A 701 -11.26 14.95 30.72
CA ILE A 701 -12.37 15.82 31.16
C ILE A 701 -12.97 16.49 29.94
N HIS A 702 -14.29 16.57 29.89
CA HIS A 702 -14.97 17.43 28.94
C HIS A 702 -15.57 18.65 29.64
N VAL A 703 -15.34 19.83 29.07
CA VAL A 703 -15.75 21.12 29.64
C VAL A 703 -16.67 21.85 28.66
N ALA A 704 -17.86 22.29 29.10
CA ALA A 704 -18.79 23.07 28.27
C ALA A 704 -19.51 24.19 29.04
N ASN A 705 -19.82 25.31 28.38
CA ASN A 705 -20.44 26.48 29.03
C ASN A 705 -21.94 26.35 29.34
N SER A 706 -22.59 25.36 28.74
CA SER A 706 -23.98 25.00 28.97
C SER A 706 -24.20 23.57 28.46
N ALA A 707 -25.32 22.97 28.87
CA ALA A 707 -25.81 21.73 28.30
C ALA A 707 -27.08 21.98 27.48
N LYS A 708 -27.22 21.27 26.37
CA LYS A 708 -28.31 21.43 25.38
C LYS A 708 -29.50 20.52 25.73
N PRO A 709 -30.75 20.94 25.49
CA PRO A 709 -31.90 20.05 25.59
C PRO A 709 -31.90 19.02 24.46
N LEU A 710 -32.41 17.82 24.72
CA LEU A 710 -32.62 16.78 23.71
C LEU A 710 -33.96 16.96 22.98
N THR A 711 -33.95 16.76 21.66
CA THR A 711 -35.13 16.74 20.80
C THR A 711 -35.36 15.31 20.30
N TRP A 712 -36.44 14.68 20.77
CA TRP A 712 -36.75 13.28 20.49
C TRP A 712 -37.59 13.10 19.23
N SER A 713 -37.32 12.02 18.47
CA SER A 713 -38.22 11.51 17.45
C SER A 713 -39.52 10.98 18.06
N SER A 714 -40.54 10.78 17.23
CA SER A 714 -41.63 9.84 17.57
C SER A 714 -41.06 8.44 17.83
N PRO A 715 -41.66 7.63 18.71
CA PRO A 715 -41.20 6.26 18.94
C PRO A 715 -41.37 5.39 17.70
N THR A 716 -40.32 4.66 17.34
CA THR A 716 -40.30 3.65 16.28
C THR A 716 -40.20 2.26 16.91
N THR A 717 -40.83 1.26 16.29
CA THR A 717 -40.66 -0.15 16.70
C THR A 717 -39.62 -0.82 15.80
N LEU A 718 -38.45 -1.10 16.37
CA LEU A 718 -37.37 -1.83 15.74
C LEU A 718 -37.68 -3.33 15.78
N VAL A 719 -37.92 -3.92 14.61
CA VAL A 719 -38.17 -5.35 14.45
C VAL A 719 -36.93 -5.99 13.86
N SER A 720 -36.12 -6.67 14.69
CA SER A 720 -35.01 -7.48 14.15
C SER A 720 -35.60 -8.65 13.33
N PRO A 721 -35.34 -8.75 12.02
CA PRO A 721 -35.81 -9.84 11.20
C PRO A 721 -35.12 -11.16 11.59
N SER A 722 -35.79 -12.29 11.32
CA SER A 722 -35.14 -13.60 11.46
C SER A 722 -34.11 -13.79 10.35
N LEU A 723 -32.83 -13.76 10.71
CA LEU A 723 -31.71 -13.93 9.79
C LEU A 723 -31.43 -15.39 9.41
N ALA A 724 -32.04 -16.36 10.11
CA ALA A 724 -31.86 -17.77 9.81
C ALA A 724 -32.20 -18.07 8.34
N SER A 725 -31.31 -18.79 7.65
CA SER A 725 -31.41 -19.18 6.24
C SER A 725 -31.74 -18.06 5.24
N VAL A 726 -31.42 -16.80 5.55
CA VAL A 726 -31.43 -15.72 4.54
C VAL A 726 -30.27 -15.93 3.59
N GLN A 727 -30.56 -16.03 2.29
CA GLN A 727 -29.57 -16.25 1.22
C GLN A 727 -29.24 -14.96 0.48
N TYR A 728 -30.21 -14.05 0.39
CA TYR A 728 -30.10 -12.79 -0.34
C TYR A 728 -30.54 -11.63 0.53
N ILE A 729 -29.74 -10.59 0.61
CA ILE A 729 -30.08 -9.35 1.31
C ILE A 729 -30.18 -8.23 0.27
N ALA A 730 -31.28 -7.49 0.29
CA ALA A 730 -31.51 -6.33 -0.55
C ALA A 730 -31.71 -5.10 0.33
N VAL A 731 -30.80 -4.12 0.21
CA VAL A 731 -30.83 -2.87 0.99
C VAL A 731 -30.98 -1.68 0.06
N ALA A 732 -31.88 -0.76 0.38
CA ALA A 732 -32.04 0.54 -0.29
C ALA A 732 -32.52 1.58 0.72
N PRO A 733 -32.41 2.89 0.42
CA PRO A 733 -33.13 3.91 1.18
C PRO A 733 -34.62 3.57 1.27
N ALA A 734 -35.27 3.82 2.41
CA ALA A 734 -36.64 3.39 2.70
C ALA A 734 -37.64 3.85 1.63
N ALA A 735 -37.46 5.06 1.09
CA ALA A 735 -38.27 5.63 0.01
C ALA A 735 -38.14 4.88 -1.33
N TRP A 736 -37.07 4.11 -1.55
CA TRP A 736 -36.76 3.41 -2.80
C TRP A 736 -36.88 1.89 -2.68
N LEU A 737 -36.99 1.34 -1.47
CA LEU A 737 -36.96 -0.10 -1.18
C LEU A 737 -37.92 -0.94 -2.05
N GLY A 738 -39.13 -0.44 -2.29
CA GLY A 738 -40.12 -1.10 -3.16
C GLY A 738 -39.70 -1.27 -4.63
N ARG A 739 -38.63 -0.59 -5.10
CA ARG A 739 -38.07 -0.80 -6.44
C ARG A 739 -37.34 -2.13 -6.57
N LEU A 740 -36.65 -2.59 -5.52
CA LEU A 740 -35.89 -3.85 -5.57
C LEU A 740 -36.78 -5.10 -5.60
N GLN A 741 -38.07 -4.97 -5.30
CA GLN A 741 -39.02 -6.08 -5.20
C GLN A 741 -39.05 -7.00 -6.44
N GLN A 742 -38.85 -6.46 -7.65
CA GLN A 742 -38.87 -7.26 -8.88
C GLN A 742 -37.63 -8.16 -9.01
N ILE A 743 -36.44 -7.70 -8.58
CA ILE A 743 -35.23 -8.55 -8.52
C ILE A 743 -35.44 -9.66 -7.50
N VAL A 744 -35.93 -9.32 -6.31
CA VAL A 744 -36.23 -10.29 -5.23
C VAL A 744 -37.20 -11.37 -5.71
N LEU A 745 -38.24 -11.00 -6.46
CA LEU A 745 -39.18 -11.95 -7.04
C LEU A 745 -38.55 -12.81 -8.15
N LYS A 746 -37.71 -12.26 -9.04
CA LYS A 746 -37.04 -13.04 -10.11
C LYS A 746 -36.11 -14.13 -9.54
N ARG A 747 -35.49 -13.89 -8.38
CA ARG A 747 -34.50 -14.82 -7.80
C ARG A 747 -35.08 -16.04 -7.09
N GLY A 748 -36.31 -15.98 -6.57
CA GLY A 748 -36.93 -17.09 -5.83
C GLY A 748 -36.22 -17.50 -4.51
N MET A 749 -35.13 -16.83 -4.13
CA MET A 749 -34.34 -17.12 -2.93
C MET A 749 -34.99 -16.58 -1.66
N ARG A 750 -34.65 -17.18 -0.51
CA ARG A 750 -35.06 -16.66 0.80
C ARG A 750 -34.37 -15.32 1.06
N THR A 751 -35.13 -14.25 0.86
CA THR A 751 -34.61 -12.87 0.79
C THR A 751 -35.02 -12.02 1.98
N LEU A 752 -34.08 -11.24 2.51
CA LEU A 752 -34.36 -10.11 3.40
C LEU A 752 -34.31 -8.80 2.60
N LEU A 753 -35.47 -8.16 2.43
CA LEU A 753 -35.58 -6.80 1.90
C LEU A 753 -35.73 -5.83 3.08
N ILE A 754 -34.75 -4.94 3.29
CA ILE A 754 -34.67 -4.07 4.48
C ILE A 754 -34.17 -2.67 4.10
N SER A 755 -34.64 -1.61 4.77
CA SER A 755 -34.17 -0.25 4.47
C SER A 755 -32.80 0.03 5.09
N LEU A 756 -32.01 0.93 4.49
CA LEU A 756 -30.74 1.39 5.08
C LEU A 756 -30.98 2.01 6.46
N GLU A 757 -32.09 2.71 6.62
CA GLU A 757 -32.51 3.35 7.86
C GLU A 757 -32.79 2.33 8.98
N ASP A 758 -33.49 1.23 8.66
CA ASP A 758 -33.68 0.11 9.58
C ASP A 758 -32.36 -0.62 9.87
N VAL A 759 -31.47 -0.77 8.88
CA VAL A 759 -30.15 -1.37 9.07
C VAL A 759 -29.30 -0.54 10.04
N ASN A 760 -29.28 0.77 9.85
CA ASN A 760 -28.58 1.70 10.73
C ASN A 760 -29.20 1.65 12.13
N ASP A 761 -30.52 1.72 12.29
CA ASP A 761 -31.17 1.69 13.61
C ASP A 761 -30.99 0.34 14.34
N ILE A 762 -31.14 -0.79 13.65
CA ILE A 762 -31.06 -2.12 14.26
C ILE A 762 -29.62 -2.55 14.49
N TYR A 763 -28.72 -2.40 13.51
CA TYR A 763 -27.37 -2.98 13.54
C TYR A 763 -26.25 -1.95 13.69
N GLY A 764 -26.50 -0.69 13.31
CA GLY A 764 -25.60 0.46 13.55
C GLY A 764 -25.97 1.29 14.79
N ALA A 765 -26.98 0.85 15.54
CA ALA A 765 -27.56 1.54 16.69
C ALA A 765 -27.96 3.02 16.41
N GLY A 766 -28.37 3.29 15.18
CA GLY A 766 -28.85 4.58 14.69
C GLY A 766 -27.80 5.47 14.02
N LEU A 767 -26.50 5.13 14.12
CA LEU A 767 -25.46 5.86 13.42
C LEU A 767 -25.55 5.62 11.90
N PHE A 768 -25.33 6.68 11.13
CA PHE A 768 -25.18 6.57 9.68
C PHE A 768 -23.71 6.27 9.34
N GLY A 769 -23.48 5.14 8.66
CA GLY A 769 -22.14 4.70 8.28
C GLY A 769 -22.14 3.22 7.88
N PRO A 770 -20.96 2.63 7.58
CA PRO A 770 -20.85 1.24 7.16
C PRO A 770 -21.20 0.23 8.26
N ALA A 771 -21.08 0.60 9.54
CA ALA A 771 -21.19 -0.31 10.68
C ALA A 771 -22.50 -1.12 10.71
N GLY A 772 -23.64 -0.52 10.37
CA GLY A 772 -24.92 -1.25 10.35
C GLY A 772 -24.95 -2.36 9.30
N LEU A 773 -24.39 -2.12 8.11
CA LEU A 773 -24.34 -3.11 7.03
C LEU A 773 -23.37 -4.25 7.36
N VAL A 774 -22.19 -3.95 7.92
CA VAL A 774 -21.24 -4.97 8.39
C VAL A 774 -21.85 -5.81 9.51
N GLY A 775 -22.46 -5.17 10.50
CA GLY A 775 -23.17 -5.83 11.59
C GLY A 775 -24.36 -6.69 11.14
N LEU A 776 -25.00 -6.36 10.02
CA LEU A 776 -26.03 -7.20 9.39
C LEU A 776 -25.39 -8.39 8.66
N THR A 777 -24.43 -8.18 7.77
CA THR A 777 -23.88 -9.25 6.92
C THR A 777 -23.15 -10.31 7.74
N GLN A 778 -22.35 -9.91 8.73
CA GLN A 778 -21.68 -10.85 9.65
C GLN A 778 -22.65 -11.72 10.45
N ARG A 779 -23.85 -11.21 10.78
CA ARG A 779 -24.88 -11.96 11.53
C ARG A 779 -25.75 -12.83 10.64
N ALA A 780 -25.99 -12.41 9.41
CA ALA A 780 -26.82 -13.13 8.46
C ALA A 780 -26.04 -14.23 7.72
N GLN A 781 -24.76 -13.98 7.41
CA GLN A 781 -23.92 -14.81 6.55
C GLN A 781 -24.63 -15.23 5.25
N ALA A 782 -25.36 -14.29 4.66
CA ALA A 782 -26.09 -14.52 3.42
C ALA A 782 -25.13 -14.68 2.24
N ASP A 783 -25.51 -15.49 1.24
CA ASP A 783 -24.72 -15.70 0.03
C ASP A 783 -24.51 -14.39 -0.75
N TYR A 784 -25.50 -13.48 -0.71
CA TYR A 784 -25.56 -12.27 -1.54
C TYR A 784 -26.03 -11.00 -0.81
N LEU A 785 -25.45 -9.85 -1.16
CA LEU A 785 -25.88 -8.52 -0.75
C LEU A 785 -26.03 -7.57 -1.95
N LEU A 786 -27.24 -7.07 -2.21
CA LEU A 786 -27.53 -6.02 -3.19
C LEU A 786 -27.76 -4.66 -2.52
N LEU A 787 -27.00 -3.64 -2.94
CA LEU A 787 -27.10 -2.26 -2.47
C LEU A 787 -27.78 -1.36 -3.53
N GLY A 788 -29.00 -0.91 -3.25
CA GLY A 788 -29.88 -0.17 -4.17
C GLY A 788 -29.70 1.35 -4.21
N ALA A 789 -28.47 1.86 -4.09
CA ALA A 789 -28.14 3.28 -4.28
C ALA A 789 -26.63 3.46 -4.57
N GLY A 790 -26.28 4.61 -5.14
CA GLY A 790 -24.89 5.11 -5.11
C GLY A 790 -24.45 5.48 -3.69
N THR A 791 -23.29 6.13 -3.57
CA THR A 791 -22.76 6.62 -2.30
C THR A 791 -22.36 8.10 -2.41
N THR A 792 -22.24 8.85 -1.32
CA THR A 792 -21.58 10.17 -1.37
C THR A 792 -20.11 10.03 -0.94
N TYR A 793 -19.26 10.90 -1.45
CA TYR A 793 -17.93 11.12 -0.86
C TYR A 793 -17.93 12.25 0.19
N ASP A 794 -19.01 13.04 0.24
CA ASP A 794 -19.18 14.17 1.15
C ASP A 794 -20.34 13.87 2.10
N TYR A 795 -20.08 13.03 3.11
CA TYR A 795 -21.12 12.58 4.05
C TYR A 795 -21.55 13.69 5.02
N LYS A 796 -20.66 14.62 5.33
CA LYS A 796 -20.92 15.78 6.20
C LYS A 796 -21.44 17.00 5.42
N ASN A 797 -21.61 16.88 4.10
CA ASN A 797 -22.11 17.92 3.19
C ASN A 797 -21.31 19.24 3.27
N PHE A 798 -19.98 19.14 3.40
CA PHE A 798 -19.06 20.28 3.41
C PHE A 798 -19.09 21.07 2.10
N GLU A 799 -19.35 20.41 0.96
CA GLU A 799 -19.48 21.08 -0.34
C GLU A 799 -20.87 21.74 -0.53
N GLY A 800 -21.85 21.43 0.34
CA GLY A 800 -23.22 21.92 0.23
C GLY A 800 -23.99 21.39 -1.00
N ARG A 801 -23.51 20.32 -1.65
CA ARG A 801 -24.00 19.85 -2.96
C ARG A 801 -25.15 18.83 -2.90
N SER A 802 -25.32 18.09 -1.79
CA SER A 802 -26.36 17.06 -1.69
C SER A 802 -26.79 16.81 -0.25
N THR A 803 -28.10 16.65 -0.03
CA THR A 803 -28.64 16.05 1.21
C THR A 803 -28.93 14.57 1.07
N ASP A 804 -28.81 14.00 -0.14
CA ASP A 804 -28.85 12.56 -0.37
C ASP A 804 -27.43 12.01 -0.21
N LEU A 805 -27.25 11.15 0.78
CA LEU A 805 -25.97 10.52 1.13
C LEU A 805 -25.80 9.13 0.49
N GLY A 806 -26.86 8.59 -0.13
CA GLY A 806 -26.88 7.22 -0.66
C GLY A 806 -26.68 6.15 0.42
N ILE A 807 -26.15 4.99 0.01
CA ILE A 807 -25.66 3.95 0.90
C ILE A 807 -24.14 4.12 1.07
N PRO A 808 -23.60 4.20 2.30
CA PRO A 808 -22.15 4.29 2.55
C PRO A 808 -21.32 3.22 1.83
N THR A 809 -20.04 3.50 1.65
CA THR A 809 -19.05 2.54 1.14
C THR A 809 -17.81 2.52 2.05
N GLY A 810 -17.01 1.47 1.96
CA GLY A 810 -15.71 1.39 2.59
C GLY A 810 -14.69 2.26 1.86
N TRP A 811 -13.67 2.69 2.59
CA TRP A 811 -12.55 3.45 2.04
C TRP A 811 -11.26 2.70 2.33
N ILE A 812 -10.49 2.41 1.28
CA ILE A 812 -9.18 1.75 1.37
C ILE A 812 -8.12 2.66 0.77
N GLN A 813 -6.92 2.62 1.35
CA GLN A 813 -5.76 3.33 0.84
C GLN A 813 -4.99 2.38 -0.09
N VAL A 814 -4.96 2.67 -1.40
CA VAL A 814 -4.09 1.95 -2.37
C VAL A 814 -2.86 2.79 -2.73
N ARG A 815 -1.89 2.24 -3.49
CA ARG A 815 -0.74 2.97 -4.08
C ARG A 815 -1.19 4.31 -4.65
N GLU A 816 -2.25 4.22 -5.44
CA GLU A 816 -2.90 5.26 -6.19
C GLU A 816 -3.90 6.11 -5.38
N GLY A 817 -3.81 6.13 -4.04
CA GLY A 817 -4.62 6.97 -3.15
C GLY A 817 -5.85 6.26 -2.55
N MET A 818 -6.75 7.00 -1.88
CA MET A 818 -8.00 6.45 -1.34
C MET A 818 -8.98 5.99 -2.43
N ALA A 819 -9.37 4.72 -2.43
CA ALA A 819 -10.39 4.15 -3.29
C ALA A 819 -11.65 3.74 -2.50
N ALA A 820 -12.81 3.81 -3.16
CA ALA A 820 -14.07 3.32 -2.63
C ALA A 820 -14.19 1.80 -2.85
N THR A 821 -14.63 1.06 -1.84
CA THR A 821 -14.87 -0.40 -1.94
C THR A 821 -16.02 -0.86 -1.05
N ASP A 822 -16.86 -1.77 -1.58
CA ASP A 822 -17.91 -2.42 -0.81
C ASP A 822 -17.46 -3.76 -0.17
N ASP A 823 -16.17 -4.12 -0.29
CA ASP A 823 -15.59 -5.35 0.27
C ASP A 823 -15.74 -5.46 1.80
N ILE A 824 -15.84 -4.33 2.48
CA ILE A 824 -16.13 -4.26 3.92
C ILE A 824 -17.43 -4.98 4.29
N TYR A 825 -18.38 -5.09 3.36
CA TYR A 825 -19.67 -5.77 3.58
C TYR A 825 -19.63 -7.27 3.24
N SER A 826 -18.54 -7.77 2.67
CA SER A 826 -18.41 -9.17 2.21
C SER A 826 -18.31 -10.22 3.34
N ALA A 827 -18.21 -9.78 4.60
CA ALA A 827 -18.05 -10.64 5.78
C ALA A 827 -16.88 -11.65 5.63
N ASN A 828 -15.69 -11.14 5.30
CA ASN A 828 -14.49 -11.92 4.93
C ASN A 828 -14.68 -12.75 3.65
N PHE A 829 -15.22 -12.11 2.60
CA PHE A 829 -15.51 -12.74 1.30
C PHE A 829 -16.39 -14.00 1.38
N THR A 830 -17.31 -14.09 2.35
CA THR A 830 -18.38 -15.12 2.35
C THR A 830 -19.64 -14.65 1.63
N THR A 831 -19.92 -13.35 1.66
CA THR A 831 -21.07 -12.71 1.00
C THR A 831 -20.61 -12.01 -0.26
N ALA A 832 -21.21 -12.35 -1.40
CA ALA A 832 -20.97 -11.68 -2.67
C ALA A 832 -21.78 -10.37 -2.75
N VAL A 833 -21.10 -9.23 -2.93
CA VAL A 833 -21.70 -7.89 -2.88
C VAL A 833 -21.87 -7.33 -4.30
N GLY A 834 -22.99 -6.66 -4.56
CA GLY A 834 -23.22 -5.88 -5.77
C GLY A 834 -24.02 -4.61 -5.50
N ARG A 835 -23.82 -3.57 -6.30
CA ARG A 835 -24.45 -2.24 -6.13
C ARG A 835 -25.20 -1.79 -7.38
N LEU A 836 -26.38 -1.18 -7.20
CA LEU A 836 -27.07 -0.40 -8.24
C LEU A 836 -26.80 1.08 -7.95
N PRO A 837 -25.86 1.74 -8.67
CA PRO A 837 -25.34 3.07 -8.31
C PRO A 837 -26.28 4.21 -8.72
N ALA A 838 -27.56 4.11 -8.33
CA ALA A 838 -28.62 5.06 -8.62
C ALA A 838 -28.54 6.32 -7.75
N ARG A 839 -28.85 7.47 -8.36
CA ARG A 839 -29.02 8.80 -7.74
C ARG A 839 -30.49 9.20 -7.56
N SER A 840 -31.42 8.36 -8.02
CA SER A 840 -32.85 8.56 -7.80
C SER A 840 -33.62 7.25 -7.93
N SER A 841 -34.85 7.23 -7.40
CA SER A 841 -35.79 6.11 -7.54
C SER A 841 -36.08 5.73 -9.01
N ASN A 842 -35.98 6.67 -9.96
CA ASN A 842 -36.20 6.40 -11.38
C ASN A 842 -34.98 5.74 -12.04
N GLU A 843 -33.76 6.15 -11.69
CA GLU A 843 -32.55 5.46 -12.17
C GLU A 843 -32.48 4.04 -11.62
N LEU A 844 -32.82 3.86 -10.34
CA LEU A 844 -32.92 2.53 -9.74
C LEU A 844 -33.94 1.65 -10.47
N LEU A 845 -35.08 2.22 -10.88
CA LEU A 845 -36.08 1.51 -11.68
C LEU A 845 -35.55 1.11 -13.07
N ASN A 846 -34.78 1.97 -13.74
CA ASN A 846 -34.16 1.64 -15.04
C ASN A 846 -33.21 0.45 -14.90
N MET A 847 -32.35 0.47 -13.87
CA MET A 847 -31.40 -0.61 -13.57
C MET A 847 -32.13 -1.92 -13.23
N VAL A 848 -33.14 -1.85 -12.33
CA VAL A 848 -33.96 -3.01 -11.93
C VAL A 848 -34.67 -3.63 -13.14
N ASN A 849 -35.36 -2.84 -13.96
CA ASN A 849 -36.10 -3.37 -15.11
C ASN A 849 -35.17 -4.11 -16.06
N LYS A 850 -34.00 -3.53 -16.34
CA LYS A 850 -33.00 -4.14 -17.21
C LYS A 850 -32.45 -5.46 -16.65
N ILE A 851 -32.12 -5.51 -15.36
CA ILE A 851 -31.66 -6.73 -14.67
C ILE A 851 -32.73 -7.82 -14.69
N VAL A 852 -33.99 -7.46 -14.47
CA VAL A 852 -35.12 -8.40 -14.48
C VAL A 852 -35.41 -8.93 -15.89
N GLU A 853 -35.13 -8.15 -16.94
CA GLU A 853 -35.29 -8.54 -18.35
C GLU A 853 -34.04 -9.18 -18.99
N PHE A 854 -32.89 -9.13 -18.32
CA PHE A 854 -31.65 -9.72 -18.83
C PHE A 854 -31.62 -11.23 -18.59
N GLU A 855 -31.24 -11.95 -19.65
CA GLU A 855 -30.91 -13.37 -19.63
C GLU A 855 -29.44 -13.55 -20.09
N PRO A 856 -28.60 -14.27 -19.32
CA PRO A 856 -27.20 -14.47 -19.63
C PRO A 856 -26.98 -15.43 -20.81
N SER A 857 -25.73 -15.57 -21.25
CA SER A 857 -25.28 -16.48 -22.31
C SER A 857 -23.82 -16.83 -22.07
N GLN A 858 -23.40 -18.07 -22.37
CA GLN A 858 -21.98 -18.45 -22.41
C GLN A 858 -21.20 -17.66 -23.49
N ARG A 859 -21.87 -17.01 -24.45
CA ARG A 859 -21.22 -16.32 -25.56
C ARG A 859 -20.74 -14.92 -25.19
N VAL A 860 -19.44 -14.67 -25.36
CA VAL A 860 -18.73 -13.45 -24.91
C VAL A 860 -18.16 -12.67 -26.10
N VAL A 861 -18.14 -11.34 -26.02
CA VAL A 861 -17.36 -10.48 -26.92
C VAL A 861 -16.02 -10.17 -26.24
N LEU A 862 -14.92 -10.44 -26.92
CA LEU A 862 -13.59 -10.00 -26.53
C LEU A 862 -13.29 -8.70 -27.27
N LEU A 863 -13.06 -7.62 -26.52
CA LEU A 863 -12.78 -6.28 -27.02
C LEU A 863 -11.43 -5.79 -26.42
N PRO A 864 -10.31 -6.04 -27.09
CA PRO A 864 -9.03 -5.46 -26.71
C PRO A 864 -8.95 -4.00 -27.13
N ASP A 865 -8.29 -3.16 -26.36
CA ASP A 865 -7.84 -1.84 -26.82
C ASP A 865 -6.76 -1.96 -27.89
N ARG A 866 -6.38 -0.83 -28.50
CA ARG A 866 -5.21 -0.74 -29.37
C ARG A 866 -3.93 -0.88 -28.56
N ASP A 867 -2.94 -1.50 -29.18
CA ASP A 867 -1.63 -1.71 -28.61
C ASP A 867 -0.79 -0.42 -28.62
N ASP A 868 -0.36 0.03 -27.44
CA ASP A 868 0.77 0.96 -27.28
C ASP A 868 1.94 0.28 -26.56
N SER A 869 3.13 0.87 -26.69
CA SER A 869 4.40 0.21 -26.34
C SER A 869 4.81 0.36 -24.87
N GLU A 870 3.92 0.76 -23.98
CA GLU A 870 4.25 1.15 -22.59
C GLU A 870 3.70 0.19 -21.51
N GLY A 871 2.89 -0.82 -21.86
CA GLY A 871 2.35 -1.82 -20.93
C GLY A 871 3.13 -3.15 -20.88
N GLY A 872 3.23 -3.76 -19.68
CA GLY A 872 3.94 -5.03 -19.46
C GLY A 872 3.33 -6.26 -20.13
N VAL A 873 2.01 -6.24 -20.40
CA VAL A 873 1.37 -7.17 -21.33
C VAL A 873 1.82 -6.85 -22.75
N ASN A 874 2.52 -7.80 -23.38
CA ASN A 874 2.74 -7.80 -24.81
C ASN A 874 1.38 -7.83 -25.53
N ARG A 875 0.86 -6.66 -25.89
CA ARG A 875 -0.31 -6.41 -26.73
C ARG A 875 -1.65 -6.90 -26.18
N PHE A 876 -2.59 -6.00 -25.93
CA PHE A 876 -3.95 -6.34 -25.49
C PHE A 876 -4.66 -7.23 -26.51
N SER A 877 -4.39 -6.99 -27.80
CA SER A 877 -4.90 -7.77 -28.93
C SER A 877 -4.47 -9.24 -28.87
N GLU A 878 -3.17 -9.50 -28.68
CA GLU A 878 -2.57 -10.83 -28.58
C GLU A 878 -2.99 -11.53 -27.27
N ALA A 879 -3.03 -10.78 -26.16
CA ALA A 879 -3.45 -11.27 -24.85
C ALA A 879 -4.91 -11.79 -24.89
N GLN A 880 -5.86 -11.01 -25.40
CA GLN A 880 -7.25 -11.49 -25.53
C GLN A 880 -7.41 -12.60 -26.57
N ALA A 881 -6.63 -12.57 -27.67
CA ALA A 881 -6.63 -13.66 -28.64
C ALA A 881 -6.19 -15.00 -28.04
N SER A 882 -5.32 -15.01 -27.02
CA SER A 882 -4.89 -16.24 -26.35
C SER A 882 -6.02 -16.95 -25.61
N ILE A 883 -6.94 -16.20 -24.98
CA ILE A 883 -8.03 -16.73 -24.13
C ILE A 883 -9.36 -16.96 -24.87
N GLN A 884 -9.42 -16.68 -26.18
CA GLN A 884 -10.63 -16.84 -27.00
C GLN A 884 -11.19 -18.27 -27.06
N HIS A 885 -10.40 -19.27 -26.63
CA HIS A 885 -10.77 -20.68 -26.67
C HIS A 885 -11.49 -21.17 -25.40
N LEU A 886 -11.55 -20.37 -24.33
CA LEU A 886 -12.14 -20.75 -23.04
C LEU A 886 -13.67 -20.85 -23.10
N VAL A 887 -14.32 -19.95 -23.84
CA VAL A 887 -15.77 -19.85 -24.00
C VAL A 887 -16.11 -19.57 -25.47
N PRO A 888 -17.37 -19.71 -25.92
CA PRO A 888 -17.75 -19.25 -27.25
C PRO A 888 -17.57 -17.73 -27.41
N THR A 889 -16.54 -17.27 -28.14
CA THR A 889 -16.23 -15.84 -28.26
C THR A 889 -16.60 -15.19 -29.60
N VAL A 890 -16.61 -13.86 -29.60
CA VAL A 890 -16.40 -13.02 -30.77
C VAL A 890 -15.29 -12.03 -30.44
N LEU A 891 -14.11 -12.22 -31.02
CA LEU A 891 -13.01 -11.26 -30.90
C LEU A 891 -13.23 -10.12 -31.89
N ILE A 892 -13.17 -8.87 -31.40
CA ILE A 892 -13.26 -7.67 -32.24
C ILE A 892 -11.85 -7.21 -32.60
N GLU A 893 -11.61 -6.99 -33.89
CA GLU A 893 -10.37 -6.45 -34.45
C GLU A 893 -10.33 -4.92 -34.25
N THR A 894 -9.39 -4.42 -33.45
CA THR A 894 -9.32 -3.00 -33.05
C THR A 894 -8.09 -2.24 -33.58
N GLU A 895 -6.99 -2.95 -33.84
CA GLU A 895 -5.75 -2.41 -34.43
C GLU A 895 -5.97 -1.70 -35.77
N THR A 896 -6.68 -2.38 -36.68
CA THR A 896 -6.84 -1.92 -38.07
C THR A 896 -8.16 -1.18 -38.35
N GLN A 897 -9.04 -1.05 -37.34
CA GLN A 897 -10.38 -0.48 -37.48
C GLN A 897 -10.50 0.93 -36.87
N ASP A 898 -11.36 1.76 -37.47
CA ASP A 898 -11.82 3.01 -36.83
C ASP A 898 -12.89 2.73 -35.76
N ASN A 899 -13.08 3.69 -34.83
CA ASN A 899 -14.00 3.53 -33.70
C ASN A 899 -15.48 3.32 -34.12
N ALA A 900 -15.87 3.72 -35.34
CA ALA A 900 -17.23 3.52 -35.84
C ALA A 900 -17.43 2.09 -36.39
N ALA A 901 -16.40 1.51 -37.01
CA ALA A 901 -16.37 0.11 -37.39
C ALA A 901 -16.37 -0.81 -36.15
N ILE A 902 -15.50 -0.55 -35.18
CA ILE A 902 -15.42 -1.29 -33.90
C ILE A 902 -16.78 -1.28 -33.20
N ARG A 903 -17.42 -0.11 -33.09
CA ARG A 903 -18.74 0.04 -32.45
C ARG A 903 -19.85 -0.73 -33.19
N ARG A 904 -19.85 -0.70 -34.52
CA ARG A 904 -20.80 -1.46 -35.35
C ARG A 904 -20.62 -2.97 -35.14
N ASP A 905 -19.39 -3.44 -35.12
CA ASP A 905 -19.07 -4.87 -35.03
C ASP A 905 -19.36 -5.40 -33.60
N LEU A 906 -19.10 -4.59 -32.56
CA LEU A 906 -19.54 -4.84 -31.18
C LEU A 906 -21.08 -4.93 -31.06
N ILE A 907 -21.83 -4.00 -31.67
CA ILE A 907 -23.30 -4.04 -31.68
C ILE A 907 -23.79 -5.32 -32.38
N ALA A 908 -23.21 -5.68 -33.52
CA ALA A 908 -23.56 -6.88 -34.26
C ALA A 908 -23.25 -8.17 -33.47
N ALA A 909 -22.12 -8.21 -32.76
CA ALA A 909 -21.74 -9.32 -31.90
C ALA A 909 -22.78 -9.56 -30.78
N ILE A 910 -23.17 -8.50 -30.07
CA ILE A 910 -24.20 -8.55 -29.01
C ILE A 910 -25.56 -8.96 -29.60
N GLN A 911 -25.98 -8.37 -30.73
CA GLN A 911 -27.21 -8.75 -31.42
C GLN A 911 -27.23 -10.22 -31.88
N SER A 912 -26.06 -10.79 -32.20
CA SER A 912 -25.92 -12.20 -32.59
C SER A 912 -25.97 -13.20 -31.43
N GLY A 913 -26.19 -12.75 -30.19
CA GLY A 913 -26.39 -13.60 -29.01
C GLY A 913 -25.21 -13.65 -28.03
N ALA A 914 -24.15 -12.86 -28.26
CA ALA A 914 -23.18 -12.60 -27.20
C ALA A 914 -23.85 -11.71 -26.12
N ARG A 915 -23.80 -12.13 -24.85
CA ARG A 915 -24.43 -11.38 -23.74
C ARG A 915 -23.44 -10.76 -22.78
N THR A 916 -22.16 -11.10 -22.86
CA THR A 916 -21.10 -10.51 -22.05
C THR A 916 -20.08 -9.83 -22.97
N VAL A 917 -19.53 -8.69 -22.56
CA VAL A 917 -18.41 -7.99 -23.20
C VAL A 917 -17.27 -7.94 -22.20
N ALA A 918 -16.10 -8.47 -22.57
CA ALA A 918 -14.87 -8.37 -21.79
C ALA A 918 -13.91 -7.38 -22.48
N PHE A 919 -13.67 -6.24 -21.83
CA PHE A 919 -12.77 -5.20 -22.30
C PHE A 919 -11.46 -5.22 -21.51
N GLN A 920 -10.33 -5.02 -22.20
CA GLN A 920 -9.01 -4.84 -21.60
C GLN A 920 -8.26 -3.73 -22.32
N GLY A 921 -7.63 -2.83 -21.55
CA GLY A 921 -6.81 -1.72 -22.06
C GLY A 921 -7.16 -0.39 -21.41
N HIS A 922 -7.03 0.73 -22.12
CA HIS A 922 -7.14 2.06 -21.51
C HIS A 922 -8.58 2.55 -21.32
N ALA A 923 -8.75 3.40 -20.31
CA ALA A 923 -10.03 4.02 -19.99
C ALA A 923 -9.88 5.35 -19.25
N GLY A 924 -10.89 6.21 -19.44
CA GLY A 924 -11.19 7.33 -18.57
C GLY A 924 -12.43 7.05 -17.72
N PHE A 925 -12.86 8.03 -16.92
CA PHE A 925 -14.13 7.92 -16.18
C PHE A 925 -15.35 7.69 -17.08
N GLN A 926 -15.30 8.17 -18.33
CA GLN A 926 -16.44 8.25 -19.25
C GLN A 926 -16.34 7.35 -20.49
N GLU A 927 -15.21 6.70 -20.72
CA GLU A 927 -14.95 5.97 -21.96
C GLU A 927 -13.89 4.87 -21.79
N ILE A 928 -13.88 3.94 -22.75
CA ILE A 928 -12.89 2.85 -22.89
C ILE A 928 -12.36 2.81 -24.33
N GLY A 929 -11.09 2.42 -24.48
CA GLY A 929 -10.40 2.27 -25.75
C GLY A 929 -10.45 3.53 -26.62
N ASP A 930 -9.98 4.65 -26.09
CA ASP A 930 -9.94 5.96 -26.78
C ASP A 930 -11.23 6.28 -27.58
N GLY A 931 -12.39 6.11 -26.92
CA GLY A 931 -13.71 6.42 -27.47
C GLY A 931 -14.37 5.30 -28.30
N PHE A 932 -14.06 4.02 -28.09
CA PHE A 932 -14.87 2.91 -28.63
C PHE A 932 -16.30 2.97 -28.06
N VAL A 933 -16.39 2.98 -26.73
CA VAL A 933 -17.62 3.04 -25.94
C VAL A 933 -17.48 4.20 -24.96
N ASP A 934 -18.48 5.07 -24.91
CA ASP A 934 -18.49 6.29 -24.09
C ASP A 934 -19.91 6.58 -23.52
N VAL A 935 -19.99 7.48 -22.55
CA VAL A 935 -21.26 7.86 -21.88
C VAL A 935 -22.35 8.42 -22.82
N ASN A 936 -21.98 9.00 -23.97
CA ASN A 936 -22.91 9.52 -24.96
C ASN A 936 -23.41 8.43 -25.92
N ASN A 937 -22.59 7.39 -26.17
CA ASN A 937 -22.91 6.33 -27.12
C ASN A 937 -23.48 5.05 -26.47
N ALA A 938 -23.47 4.94 -25.13
CA ALA A 938 -23.97 3.81 -24.34
C ALA A 938 -25.38 3.28 -24.68
N SER A 939 -26.27 4.14 -25.21
CA SER A 939 -27.62 3.79 -25.67
C SER A 939 -27.66 3.01 -26.99
N SER A 940 -26.53 2.89 -27.69
CA SER A 940 -26.41 2.17 -28.97
C SER A 940 -26.27 0.66 -28.79
N PHE A 941 -25.83 0.19 -27.62
CA PHE A 941 -25.55 -1.22 -27.38
C PHE A 941 -26.79 -1.94 -26.83
N PRO A 942 -27.16 -3.12 -27.35
CA PRO A 942 -28.21 -3.92 -26.72
C PRO A 942 -27.81 -4.34 -25.29
N THR A 943 -28.81 -4.61 -24.46
CA THR A 943 -28.60 -5.06 -23.07
C THR A 943 -27.65 -6.25 -22.99
N SER A 944 -26.56 -6.06 -22.25
CA SER A 944 -25.39 -6.94 -22.12
C SER A 944 -24.77 -6.82 -20.72
N ALA A 945 -23.94 -7.77 -20.31
CA ALA A 945 -23.08 -7.70 -19.14
C ALA A 945 -21.66 -7.28 -19.56
N TRP A 946 -20.92 -6.61 -18.67
CA TRP A 946 -19.62 -6.01 -19.00
C TRP A 946 -18.58 -6.35 -17.92
N LEU A 947 -17.44 -6.88 -18.34
CA LEU A 947 -16.23 -7.01 -17.54
C LEU A 947 -15.24 -5.97 -18.07
N LEU A 948 -15.20 -4.81 -17.42
CA LEU A 948 -14.34 -3.69 -17.81
C LEU A 948 -13.02 -3.82 -17.06
N SER A 949 -12.10 -4.64 -17.56
CA SER A 949 -10.77 -4.85 -16.98
C SER A 949 -9.86 -3.69 -17.33
N THR A 950 -10.07 -2.60 -16.60
CA THR A 950 -9.47 -1.29 -16.86
C THR A 950 -9.74 -0.32 -15.69
N CYS A 951 -9.08 0.83 -15.74
CA CYS A 951 -9.12 1.90 -14.76
C CYS A 951 -10.44 2.70 -14.76
N LEU A 952 -10.78 3.32 -13.61
CA LEU A 952 -11.71 4.46 -13.39
C LEU A 952 -13.18 4.36 -13.80
N THR A 953 -13.58 3.44 -14.68
CA THR A 953 -14.94 3.37 -15.24
C THR A 953 -16.05 3.14 -14.20
N GLY A 954 -15.68 2.64 -13.02
CA GLY A 954 -16.55 2.18 -11.94
C GLY A 954 -16.82 3.19 -10.82
N SER A 955 -16.64 4.50 -10.99
CA SER A 955 -17.00 5.46 -9.94
C SER A 955 -18.53 5.63 -9.78
N TYR A 956 -19.05 5.61 -8.53
CA TYR A 956 -20.50 5.53 -8.21
C TYR A 956 -21.04 6.62 -7.26
N PHE A 957 -20.42 7.80 -7.29
CA PHE A 957 -20.80 8.88 -6.38
C PHE A 957 -22.11 9.58 -6.75
N VAL A 958 -22.92 9.99 -5.77
CA VAL A 958 -24.22 10.66 -5.97
C VAL A 958 -24.11 12.17 -6.12
N ASN A 959 -23.05 12.74 -5.58
CA ASN A 959 -22.74 14.17 -5.54
C ASN A 959 -21.80 14.63 -6.67
N THR A 960 -21.24 13.73 -7.48
CA THR A 960 -20.60 14.11 -8.75
C THR A 960 -21.63 14.53 -9.80
N SER A 961 -21.34 15.60 -10.56
CA SER A 961 -22.09 15.97 -11.75
C SER A 961 -21.63 15.23 -13.00
N ALA A 962 -20.36 14.77 -13.04
CA ALA A 962 -19.80 14.02 -14.15
C ALA A 962 -20.41 12.62 -14.22
N PRO A 963 -20.92 12.17 -15.38
CA PRO A 963 -21.29 10.78 -15.58
C PRO A 963 -20.05 9.89 -15.54
N THR A 964 -20.24 8.61 -15.22
CA THR A 964 -19.22 7.56 -15.27
C THR A 964 -19.70 6.42 -16.16
N LEU A 965 -18.80 5.68 -16.79
CA LEU A 965 -19.18 4.71 -17.83
C LEU A 965 -20.03 3.58 -17.26
N ALA A 966 -19.60 2.90 -16.19
CA ALA A 966 -20.36 1.78 -15.61
C ALA A 966 -21.77 2.19 -15.17
N ARG A 967 -21.90 3.35 -14.50
CA ARG A 967 -23.18 3.92 -14.07
C ARG A 967 -24.07 4.29 -15.26
N THR A 968 -23.50 4.83 -16.33
CA THR A 968 -24.24 5.22 -17.55
C THR A 968 -24.72 4.00 -18.31
N LEU A 969 -23.85 3.00 -18.49
CA LEU A 969 -24.22 1.68 -19.02
C LEU A 969 -25.41 1.09 -18.25
N LEU A 970 -25.39 1.14 -16.92
CA LEU A 970 -26.48 0.63 -16.07
C LEU A 970 -27.77 1.46 -16.11
N ASN A 971 -27.67 2.78 -16.08
CA ASN A 971 -28.84 3.67 -16.04
C ASN A 971 -29.57 3.80 -17.39
N THR A 972 -28.89 3.55 -18.50
CA THR A 972 -29.46 3.60 -19.86
C THR A 972 -30.70 2.70 -19.97
N PRO A 973 -31.90 3.22 -20.26
CA PRO A 973 -33.11 2.39 -20.36
C PRO A 973 -33.03 1.42 -21.55
N ASN A 974 -33.33 0.14 -21.32
CA ASN A 974 -33.45 -0.93 -22.34
C ASN A 974 -32.19 -1.18 -23.22
N ALA A 975 -31.04 -0.62 -22.87
CA ALA A 975 -29.78 -0.70 -23.60
C ALA A 975 -28.57 -0.57 -22.64
N GLY A 976 -27.36 -0.86 -23.10
CA GLY A 976 -26.13 -0.80 -22.31
C GLY A 976 -25.95 -1.99 -21.34
N GLY A 977 -25.37 -1.72 -20.17
CA GLY A 977 -25.02 -2.74 -19.17
C GLY A 977 -26.18 -3.15 -18.26
N ALA A 978 -26.41 -4.45 -18.07
CA ALA A 978 -27.24 -5.04 -17.01
C ALA A 978 -26.42 -5.44 -15.77
N MET A 979 -25.17 -5.86 -16.01
CA MET A 979 -24.13 -6.13 -15.02
C MET A 979 -22.85 -5.43 -15.50
N VAL A 980 -22.07 -4.84 -14.60
CA VAL A 980 -20.76 -4.25 -14.92
C VAL A 980 -19.80 -4.53 -13.77
N ILE A 981 -18.72 -5.27 -14.01
CA ILE A 981 -17.53 -5.25 -13.13
C ILE A 981 -16.61 -4.15 -13.64
N ALA A 982 -16.22 -3.22 -12.78
CA ALA A 982 -15.38 -2.07 -13.13
C ALA A 982 -14.58 -1.56 -11.93
N SER A 983 -13.41 -0.97 -12.19
CA SER A 983 -12.54 -0.40 -11.16
C SER A 983 -13.01 0.99 -10.70
N THR A 984 -12.96 1.25 -9.39
CA THR A 984 -13.13 2.59 -8.82
C THR A 984 -11.87 3.45 -8.93
N ARG A 985 -10.72 2.85 -9.27
CA ARG A 985 -9.41 3.50 -9.29
C ARG A 985 -8.56 2.97 -10.46
N PHE A 986 -7.24 3.06 -10.36
CA PHE A 986 -6.31 2.48 -11.33
C PHE A 986 -6.03 1.02 -10.96
N GLY A 987 -5.78 0.19 -11.96
CA GLY A 987 -5.34 -1.18 -11.82
C GLY A 987 -3.97 -1.40 -12.45
N ASN A 988 -3.46 -2.63 -12.29
CA ASN A 988 -2.29 -3.11 -13.02
C ASN A 988 -2.76 -4.01 -14.19
N ALA A 989 -2.21 -3.79 -15.38
CA ALA A 989 -2.63 -4.43 -16.63
C ALA A 989 -2.48 -5.97 -16.65
N ASP A 990 -1.50 -6.52 -15.92
CA ASP A 990 -1.26 -7.96 -15.86
C ASP A 990 -2.32 -8.65 -14.97
N TYR A 991 -2.60 -8.06 -13.80
CA TYR A 991 -3.69 -8.52 -12.93
C TYR A 991 -5.07 -8.32 -13.57
N GLU A 992 -5.25 -7.26 -14.37
CA GLU A 992 -6.43 -7.06 -15.21
C GLU A 992 -6.56 -8.15 -16.30
N HIS A 993 -5.46 -8.60 -16.91
CA HIS A 993 -5.50 -9.74 -17.85
C HIS A 993 -5.87 -11.05 -17.15
N GLN A 994 -5.25 -11.33 -15.99
CA GLN A 994 -5.58 -12.49 -15.16
C GLN A 994 -7.04 -12.46 -14.71
N MET A 995 -7.59 -11.27 -14.41
CA MET A 995 -8.98 -11.10 -14.03
C MET A 995 -9.94 -11.56 -15.14
N ILE A 996 -9.69 -11.17 -16.41
CA ILE A 996 -10.53 -11.65 -17.52
C ILE A 996 -10.38 -13.16 -17.70
N THR A 997 -9.14 -13.64 -17.80
CA THR A 997 -8.83 -15.06 -18.01
C THR A 997 -9.59 -15.94 -17.03
N LYS A 998 -9.43 -15.64 -15.73
CA LYS A 998 -10.03 -16.40 -14.64
C LYS A 998 -11.55 -16.22 -14.55
N ALA A 999 -12.09 -15.07 -14.95
CA ALA A 999 -13.54 -14.89 -15.08
C ALA A 999 -14.12 -15.79 -16.18
N LEU A 1000 -13.45 -15.88 -17.34
CA LEU A 1000 -13.90 -16.74 -18.45
C LEU A 1000 -13.78 -18.23 -18.11
N GLU A 1001 -12.74 -18.66 -17.39
CA GLU A 1001 -12.64 -20.03 -16.85
C GLU A 1001 -13.83 -20.39 -15.95
N ILE A 1002 -14.23 -19.48 -15.05
CA ILE A 1002 -15.41 -19.69 -14.17
C ILE A 1002 -16.70 -19.71 -15.00
N MET A 1003 -16.81 -18.90 -16.06
CA MET A 1003 -17.96 -18.93 -16.98
C MET A 1003 -18.03 -20.21 -17.80
N ALA A 1004 -16.88 -20.80 -18.17
CA ALA A 1004 -16.78 -22.03 -18.95
C ALA A 1004 -17.13 -23.30 -18.16
N ALA A 1005 -17.01 -23.27 -16.83
CA ALA A 1005 -17.27 -24.42 -15.95
C ALA A 1005 -18.73 -24.52 -15.47
N ASP A 1006 -19.68 -23.97 -16.24
CA ASP A 1006 -21.13 -23.93 -16.00
C ASP A 1006 -21.61 -23.38 -14.64
N GLY A 1007 -20.74 -22.59 -14.03
CA GLY A 1007 -21.13 -21.26 -13.61
C GLY A 1007 -21.06 -20.96 -12.11
N GLY A 1008 -20.78 -19.68 -11.86
CA GLY A 1008 -21.20 -18.99 -10.65
C GLY A 1008 -22.12 -17.83 -11.02
N SER A 1009 -22.53 -17.07 -10.02
CA SER A 1009 -23.07 -15.74 -10.26
C SER A 1009 -21.96 -14.73 -10.56
N TRP A 1010 -22.31 -13.58 -11.14
CA TRP A 1010 -21.40 -12.44 -11.30
C TRP A 1010 -20.77 -11.99 -9.97
N GLY A 1011 -21.52 -12.10 -8.86
CA GLY A 1011 -21.01 -11.85 -7.52
C GLY A 1011 -19.97 -12.88 -7.07
N GLN A 1012 -20.23 -14.17 -7.32
CA GLN A 1012 -19.29 -15.25 -7.01
C GLN A 1012 -18.03 -15.21 -7.88
N ILE A 1013 -18.14 -14.76 -9.14
CA ILE A 1013 -16.98 -14.47 -10.00
C ILE A 1013 -16.11 -13.40 -9.33
N LEU A 1014 -16.65 -12.22 -9.02
CA LEU A 1014 -15.84 -11.16 -8.38
C LEU A 1014 -15.28 -11.58 -7.02
N GLN A 1015 -16.05 -12.28 -6.20
CA GLN A 1015 -15.61 -12.85 -4.92
C GLN A 1015 -14.43 -13.83 -5.10
N THR A 1016 -14.49 -14.69 -6.12
CA THR A 1016 -13.43 -15.65 -6.45
C THR A 1016 -12.19 -14.97 -7.02
N LEU A 1017 -12.36 -13.94 -7.86
CA LEU A 1017 -11.26 -13.12 -8.37
C LEU A 1017 -10.50 -12.43 -7.23
N LYS A 1018 -11.22 -11.78 -6.31
CA LYS A 1018 -10.62 -11.11 -5.14
C LYS A 1018 -9.88 -12.07 -4.21
N ARG A 1019 -10.43 -13.27 -4.00
CA ARG A 1019 -9.81 -14.29 -3.14
C ARG A 1019 -8.57 -14.95 -3.77
N ASP A 1020 -8.59 -15.15 -5.10
CA ASP A 1020 -7.59 -15.99 -5.77
C ASP A 1020 -6.49 -15.19 -6.50
N LEU A 1021 -6.65 -13.87 -6.68
CA LEU A 1021 -5.63 -12.98 -7.27
C LEU A 1021 -5.03 -11.98 -6.24
N ASP A 1022 -5.54 -11.97 -5.00
CA ASP A 1022 -5.11 -11.22 -3.80
C ASP A 1022 -4.08 -10.07 -4.02
N HIS A 1023 -4.50 -8.99 -4.69
CA HIS A 1023 -3.67 -7.85 -5.07
C HIS A 1023 -4.45 -6.52 -4.96
N GLU A 1024 -3.77 -5.38 -4.77
CA GLU A 1024 -4.42 -4.07 -4.57
C GLU A 1024 -5.37 -3.69 -5.71
N THR A 1025 -5.08 -4.14 -6.93
CA THR A 1025 -5.95 -3.98 -8.11
C THR A 1025 -7.33 -4.61 -7.90
N MET A 1026 -7.40 -5.80 -7.28
CA MET A 1026 -8.68 -6.49 -7.04
C MET A 1026 -9.54 -5.78 -6.00
N ALA A 1027 -8.94 -5.12 -5.01
CA ALA A 1027 -9.66 -4.41 -3.96
C ALA A 1027 -10.47 -3.20 -4.50
N VAL A 1028 -10.07 -2.63 -5.65
CA VAL A 1028 -10.75 -1.49 -6.30
C VAL A 1028 -11.81 -1.90 -7.34
N PHE A 1029 -11.85 -3.16 -7.77
CA PHE A 1029 -12.91 -3.66 -8.65
C PHE A 1029 -14.23 -3.90 -7.90
N GLN A 1030 -15.34 -3.39 -8.42
CA GLN A 1030 -16.65 -3.52 -7.79
C GLN A 1030 -17.67 -4.08 -8.79
N LEU A 1031 -18.65 -4.83 -8.28
CA LEU A 1031 -19.76 -5.32 -9.09
C LEU A 1031 -20.92 -4.32 -9.05
N PHE A 1032 -21.24 -3.76 -10.20
CA PHE A 1032 -22.42 -2.95 -10.40
C PHE A 1032 -23.52 -3.78 -11.07
N GLY A 1033 -24.56 -4.12 -10.33
CA GLY A 1033 -25.61 -5.02 -10.74
C GLY A 1033 -26.07 -5.95 -9.61
N ASP A 1034 -26.82 -6.99 -9.97
CA ASP A 1034 -27.31 -8.02 -9.05
C ASP A 1034 -26.26 -9.13 -8.84
N PRO A 1035 -25.71 -9.30 -7.62
CA PRO A 1035 -24.66 -10.29 -7.35
C PRO A 1035 -25.12 -11.74 -7.50
N ALA A 1036 -26.44 -12.01 -7.58
CA ALA A 1036 -26.98 -13.34 -7.83
C ALA A 1036 -27.37 -13.60 -9.30
N MET A 1037 -27.05 -12.69 -10.22
CA MET A 1037 -27.21 -12.96 -11.65
C MET A 1037 -26.22 -14.04 -12.09
N ALA A 1038 -26.70 -15.14 -12.67
CA ALA A 1038 -25.85 -16.18 -13.26
C ALA A 1038 -24.98 -15.61 -14.39
N SER A 1039 -23.76 -16.12 -14.55
CA SER A 1039 -22.86 -15.67 -15.61
C SER A 1039 -23.20 -16.24 -16.99
N SER A 1040 -23.75 -17.45 -17.00
CA SER A 1040 -24.19 -18.22 -18.18
C SER A 1040 -25.65 -18.64 -18.02
N ALA A 1041 -26.29 -19.02 -19.13
CA ALA A 1041 -27.54 -19.80 -19.09
C ALA A 1041 -27.20 -21.29 -18.95
N SER A 1042 -28.07 -22.09 -18.33
CA SER A 1042 -27.92 -23.54 -18.26
C SER A 1042 -27.89 -24.17 -19.67
N ASP A 1043 -27.14 -25.26 -19.83
CA ASP A 1043 -26.86 -25.93 -21.12
C ASP A 1043 -28.08 -26.41 -21.91
N ASP A 1044 -28.78 -25.48 -22.54
CA ASP A 1044 -29.45 -25.75 -23.80
C ASP A 1044 -28.54 -25.29 -24.95
N PRO A 1045 -27.83 -26.21 -25.65
CA PRO A 1045 -27.02 -25.85 -26.82
C PRO A 1045 -27.87 -25.42 -28.02
N ARG A 1046 -29.21 -25.44 -27.86
CA ARG A 1046 -30.17 -24.99 -28.86
C ARG A 1046 -30.43 -23.49 -28.69
N SER A 1047 -30.27 -22.70 -29.76
CA SER A 1047 -30.47 -21.24 -29.71
C SER A 1047 -31.51 -20.75 -30.73
N ILE A 1048 -32.23 -19.68 -30.39
CA ILE A 1048 -33.20 -19.03 -31.29
C ILE A 1048 -32.64 -17.68 -31.74
N SER A 1049 -32.22 -17.59 -32.99
CA SER A 1049 -31.70 -16.36 -33.60
C SER A 1049 -32.81 -15.63 -34.35
N LEU A 1050 -33.29 -14.50 -33.80
CA LEU A 1050 -34.23 -13.61 -34.48
C LEU A 1050 -33.52 -12.93 -35.67
N ARG A 1051 -34.06 -13.14 -36.88
CA ARG A 1051 -33.61 -12.54 -38.15
C ARG A 1051 -34.34 -11.24 -38.46
N SER A 1052 -35.63 -11.16 -38.13
CA SER A 1052 -36.50 -9.99 -38.33
C SER A 1052 -37.63 -10.00 -37.29
N PRO A 1053 -38.12 -8.84 -36.80
CA PRO A 1053 -37.61 -7.50 -37.06
C PRO A 1053 -36.27 -7.26 -36.33
N GLN A 1054 -35.40 -6.48 -36.97
CA GLN A 1054 -34.20 -5.95 -36.32
C GLN A 1054 -34.56 -4.80 -35.36
N GLY A 1055 -33.79 -4.64 -34.27
CA GLY A 1055 -34.04 -3.64 -33.25
C GLY A 1055 -34.11 -2.21 -33.83
N GLY A 1056 -35.18 -1.48 -33.52
CA GLY A 1056 -35.43 -0.13 -34.05
C GLY A 1056 -36.17 -0.07 -35.39
N GLY A 1057 -36.55 -1.20 -35.98
CA GLY A 1057 -37.37 -1.23 -37.20
C GLY A 1057 -38.76 -0.58 -37.02
N LEU A 1058 -39.08 0.42 -37.84
CA LEU A 1058 -40.37 1.11 -37.80
C LEU A 1058 -41.43 0.37 -38.63
N ALA A 1059 -42.44 -0.18 -37.96
CA ALA A 1059 -43.68 -0.64 -38.58
C ALA A 1059 -44.66 0.53 -38.69
N GLY A 1060 -45.09 0.88 -39.91
CA GLY A 1060 -46.16 1.85 -40.11
C GLY A 1060 -47.50 1.33 -39.61
N ALA A 1061 -48.42 2.23 -39.23
CA ALA A 1061 -49.78 1.84 -38.90
C ALA A 1061 -50.44 1.10 -40.08
N ASN A 1062 -51.00 -0.08 -39.82
CA ASN A 1062 -51.50 -1.06 -40.81
C ASN A 1062 -50.44 -1.72 -41.72
N SER A 1063 -49.16 -1.71 -41.35
CA SER A 1063 -48.14 -2.56 -41.99
C SER A 1063 -48.00 -3.91 -41.28
N THR A 1064 -47.71 -4.94 -42.06
CA THR A 1064 -47.39 -6.28 -41.57
C THR A 1064 -45.91 -6.34 -41.17
N VAL A 1065 -45.62 -6.90 -40.00
CA VAL A 1065 -44.25 -7.16 -39.53
C VAL A 1065 -43.96 -8.64 -39.72
N THR A 1066 -43.05 -8.98 -40.63
CA THR A 1066 -42.59 -10.36 -40.78
C THR A 1066 -41.56 -10.67 -39.70
N ILE A 1067 -41.94 -11.56 -38.79
CA ILE A 1067 -41.10 -12.13 -37.74
C ILE A 1067 -40.40 -13.35 -38.34
N GLU A 1068 -39.09 -13.28 -38.46
CA GLU A 1068 -38.25 -14.35 -38.99
C GLU A 1068 -37.25 -14.78 -37.93
N PHE A 1069 -37.04 -16.08 -37.77
CA PHE A 1069 -36.10 -16.63 -36.81
C PHE A 1069 -35.52 -17.98 -37.26
N HIS A 1070 -34.35 -18.30 -36.70
CA HIS A 1070 -33.57 -19.48 -37.04
C HIS A 1070 -33.29 -20.27 -35.75
N LEU A 1071 -33.74 -21.52 -35.71
CA LEU A 1071 -33.39 -22.49 -34.68
C LEU A 1071 -32.01 -23.09 -34.98
N GLN A 1072 -31.12 -23.04 -33.99
CA GLN A 1072 -29.77 -23.61 -34.05
C GLN A 1072 -29.67 -24.74 -33.02
N GLY A 1073 -28.76 -25.71 -33.24
CA GLY A 1073 -28.70 -26.94 -32.45
C GLY A 1073 -29.72 -28.00 -32.88
N GLU A 1074 -29.51 -29.24 -32.45
CA GLU A 1074 -30.42 -30.37 -32.72
C GLU A 1074 -31.41 -30.58 -31.56
N GLY A 1075 -32.51 -31.31 -31.80
CA GLY A 1075 -33.43 -31.71 -30.72
C GLY A 1075 -34.66 -30.82 -30.51
N TRP A 1076 -35.00 -29.93 -31.43
CA TRP A 1076 -36.20 -29.08 -31.37
C TRP A 1076 -37.54 -29.78 -31.64
N TRP A 1077 -37.53 -31.01 -32.16
CA TRP A 1077 -38.63 -31.57 -32.95
C TRP A 1077 -39.91 -31.96 -32.17
N ASP A 1078 -39.87 -31.96 -30.84
CA ASP A 1078 -41.04 -32.13 -29.96
C ASP A 1078 -41.49 -30.81 -29.29
N ASP A 1079 -40.74 -29.70 -29.46
CA ASP A 1079 -41.01 -28.44 -28.77
C ASP A 1079 -42.16 -27.65 -29.43
N THR A 1080 -42.95 -26.99 -28.58
CA THR A 1080 -43.87 -25.93 -29.01
C THR A 1080 -43.24 -24.58 -28.75
N LEU A 1081 -43.03 -23.79 -29.80
CA LEU A 1081 -42.52 -22.43 -29.71
C LEU A 1081 -43.66 -21.44 -29.50
N THR A 1082 -43.54 -20.61 -28.47
CA THR A 1082 -44.44 -19.48 -28.21
C THR A 1082 -43.80 -18.20 -28.72
N ILE A 1083 -44.44 -17.55 -29.68
CA ILE A 1083 -44.10 -16.22 -30.16
C ILE A 1083 -45.01 -15.22 -29.47
N SER A 1084 -44.43 -14.29 -28.72
CA SER A 1084 -45.13 -13.28 -27.93
C SER A 1084 -44.64 -11.87 -28.23
N TYR A 1085 -45.49 -10.88 -27.99
CA TYR A 1085 -45.14 -9.46 -28.01
C TYR A 1085 -45.48 -8.79 -26.68
N ARG A 1086 -44.83 -7.67 -26.39
CA ARG A 1086 -45.26 -6.74 -25.34
C ARG A 1086 -44.78 -5.32 -25.61
N ARG A 1087 -45.34 -4.37 -24.86
CA ARG A 1087 -44.69 -3.07 -24.62
C ARG A 1087 -43.66 -3.22 -23.49
N PRO A 1088 -42.58 -2.41 -23.45
CA PRO A 1088 -41.61 -2.43 -22.35
C PRO A 1088 -42.32 -2.36 -20.98
N GLY A 1089 -41.94 -3.23 -20.04
CA GLY A 1089 -42.57 -3.32 -18.71
C GLY A 1089 -44.02 -3.86 -18.66
N ALA A 1090 -44.62 -4.29 -19.77
CA ALA A 1090 -45.94 -4.92 -19.81
C ALA A 1090 -45.84 -6.47 -19.73
N PRO A 1091 -46.94 -7.19 -19.42
CA PRO A 1091 -46.98 -8.64 -19.58
C PRO A 1091 -46.86 -9.07 -21.05
N TRP A 1092 -46.28 -10.24 -21.29
CA TRP A 1092 -46.21 -10.87 -22.60
C TRP A 1092 -47.59 -11.32 -23.09
N LEU A 1093 -47.91 -10.99 -24.34
CA LEU A 1093 -49.13 -11.39 -25.05
C LEU A 1093 -48.75 -12.31 -26.20
N ILE A 1094 -49.35 -13.50 -26.25
CA ILE A 1094 -49.06 -14.49 -27.28
C ILE A 1094 -49.56 -14.00 -28.64
N ILE A 1095 -48.67 -13.94 -29.63
CA ILE A 1095 -49.00 -13.76 -31.05
C ILE A 1095 -49.47 -15.10 -31.62
N ARG A 1096 -48.66 -16.15 -31.40
CA ARG A 1096 -48.87 -17.48 -31.97
C ARG A 1096 -48.08 -18.53 -31.20
N GLN A 1097 -48.59 -19.76 -31.20
CA GLN A 1097 -47.80 -20.95 -30.90
C GLN A 1097 -47.64 -21.81 -32.17
N LEU A 1098 -46.48 -22.43 -32.34
CA LEU A 1098 -46.20 -23.37 -33.42
C LEU A 1098 -45.27 -24.48 -32.92
N SER A 1099 -45.53 -25.73 -33.31
CA SER A 1099 -44.60 -26.83 -33.06
C SER A 1099 -43.40 -26.71 -33.99
N ALA A 1100 -42.20 -26.92 -33.48
CA ALA A 1100 -41.02 -27.04 -34.31
C ALA A 1100 -41.08 -28.34 -35.13
N VAL A 1101 -40.53 -28.29 -36.34
CA VAL A 1101 -40.67 -29.35 -37.36
C VAL A 1101 -39.32 -30.04 -37.56
N PRO A 1102 -39.25 -31.39 -37.57
CA PRO A 1102 -38.01 -32.12 -37.82
C PRO A 1102 -37.30 -31.66 -39.10
N GLY A 1103 -36.04 -31.23 -38.98
CA GLY A 1103 -35.22 -30.75 -40.10
C GLY A 1103 -35.55 -29.35 -40.62
N GLN A 1104 -36.50 -28.62 -40.02
CA GLN A 1104 -36.75 -27.22 -40.32
C GLN A 1104 -36.07 -26.33 -39.26
N SER A 1105 -35.03 -25.60 -39.68
CA SER A 1105 -34.36 -24.61 -38.83
C SER A 1105 -34.96 -23.20 -38.98
N GLU A 1106 -35.41 -22.80 -40.18
CA GLU A 1106 -35.89 -21.45 -40.45
C GLU A 1106 -37.42 -21.32 -40.37
N TYR A 1107 -37.88 -20.25 -39.70
CA TYR A 1107 -39.29 -19.93 -39.51
C TYR A 1107 -39.52 -18.46 -39.88
N SER A 1108 -40.62 -18.20 -40.57
CA SER A 1108 -41.06 -16.86 -40.99
C SER A 1108 -42.57 -16.78 -40.80
N MET A 1109 -43.06 -15.72 -40.17
CA MET A 1109 -44.49 -15.47 -39.99
C MET A 1109 -44.83 -13.98 -39.94
N ASP A 1110 -46.01 -13.65 -40.43
CA ASP A 1110 -46.53 -12.29 -40.40
C ASP A 1110 -47.28 -11.98 -39.09
N TRP A 1111 -46.97 -10.82 -38.50
CA TRP A 1111 -47.65 -10.24 -37.35
C TRP A 1111 -48.25 -8.87 -37.70
N PHE A 1112 -49.44 -8.60 -37.17
CA PHE A 1112 -50.09 -7.30 -37.26
C PHE A 1112 -49.99 -6.59 -35.90
N PRO A 1113 -49.07 -5.61 -35.72
CA PRO A 1113 -48.97 -4.87 -34.47
C PRO A 1113 -50.23 -4.04 -34.20
N PRO A 1114 -50.60 -3.82 -32.92
CA PRO A 1114 -51.67 -2.91 -32.57
C PRO A 1114 -51.41 -1.48 -33.07
N THR A 1115 -52.45 -0.79 -33.50
CA THR A 1115 -52.37 0.54 -34.12
C THR A 1115 -52.30 1.68 -33.09
N ASP A 1116 -51.45 1.56 -32.06
CA ASP A 1116 -51.20 2.61 -31.07
C ASP A 1116 -49.91 3.41 -31.34
N GLY A 1117 -49.01 2.89 -32.18
CA GLY A 1117 -47.76 3.56 -32.57
C GLY A 1117 -46.62 3.44 -31.56
N GLU A 1118 -46.76 2.55 -30.58
CA GLU A 1118 -45.79 2.33 -29.51
C GLU A 1118 -44.63 1.41 -29.91
N GLY A 1119 -43.56 1.43 -29.10
CA GLY A 1119 -42.44 0.49 -29.23
C GLY A 1119 -42.80 -0.91 -28.70
N TYR A 1120 -42.46 -1.95 -29.47
CA TYR A 1120 -42.77 -3.34 -29.14
C TYR A 1120 -41.51 -4.20 -29.03
N GLN A 1121 -41.51 -5.10 -28.05
CA GLN A 1121 -40.56 -6.21 -27.93
C GLN A 1121 -41.22 -7.50 -28.44
N ILE A 1122 -40.46 -8.33 -29.14
CA ILE A 1122 -40.84 -9.69 -29.55
C ILE A 1122 -40.00 -10.69 -28.74
N LYS A 1123 -40.61 -11.78 -28.28
CA LYS A 1123 -39.94 -12.93 -27.69
C LYS A 1123 -40.40 -14.20 -28.39
N ILE A 1124 -39.47 -15.11 -28.61
CA ILE A 1124 -39.71 -16.47 -29.07
C ILE A 1124 -39.05 -17.37 -28.03
N GLU A 1125 -39.82 -18.31 -27.50
CA GLU A 1125 -39.38 -19.22 -26.43
C GLU A 1125 -40.00 -20.60 -26.62
N VAL A 1126 -39.41 -21.63 -26.01
CA VAL A 1126 -40.10 -22.92 -25.84
C VAL A 1126 -41.22 -22.72 -24.81
N ALA A 1127 -42.40 -23.26 -25.09
CA ALA A 1127 -43.52 -23.26 -24.16
C ALA A 1127 -43.25 -24.21 -22.98
N GLU A 1128 -43.54 -23.74 -21.76
CA GLU A 1128 -43.57 -24.57 -20.53
C GLU A 1128 -44.65 -25.68 -20.57
#